data_AF-A0A972DJ18-F1
#
_entry.id   AF-A0A972DJ18-F1
#
_cell.length_a   1.000
_cell.length_b   1.000
_cell.length_c   1.000
_cell.angle_alpha   90.00
_cell.angle_beta   90.00
_cell.angle_gamma   90.00
#
_symmetry.space_group_name_H-M   'P 1'
#
loop_
_entity.id
_entity.type
_entity.pdbx_description
1 polymer ?
#
loop_
_entity_poly.entity_id
_entity_poly.type
_entity_poly.pdbx_seq_one_letter_code
_entity_poly.pdbx_strand_id
1 'polypeptide(L)'
;YDHLGSDPDLTPRQIEVVAFNGIQSSLPATATVNIVATVPPEAPIDDIGVVDFLRIEGIQISASPRYQLTAARDGLLSIDVVAEAGDDFELTVCDDLDSPGVLLSAPSSDRHARIDLAGVAAGETYYVELSGPGGGARMILGNVVRQDGLSVTVEGTSGDDEFEFLAGSALWFSFNGLEYEYARGEVARVSFQGGGGDDRAALTGSEGGDLASLWPGEATLSGWGYEVAVADCGVIHVEGGGGEDDTVSLFDSEGDDLLLGGPAGVSFSGPGFANSAAGFPTMLTYSTRGGVDLAEIVGGSGDEEFVGKPEIGKLISADSYLRVKLFEKVVVEGGGGVDSARLYGNSGSETFTAGPRSGELVGDGFHMIVRDYPYIHAYSRGGAGDRATLTGSGGNDTLVATPLYAKLFGEDYLVRAKFFPHVEIVAPQGGLGLARLYDSEGDDEVVLSPAESQLAGPGFDYRLRGFGQVTAYADSGGADTAKIYDTPGDDLFTARPGDAALSGEGFLARAIGFPQVHAYSVAGGSDTAALYDSAGDDQVLSRPDFTWMAAGGFFARAKLFDTVHAYSTAGGHDTARFYSDGTGAHFEGRAGASTITENGRQRQVAAFAEVYAEAGQQGATALLLGSETPGDVFESGDDWARVSNSLLDFLIEVRRFTVDLGQPGEPVPSAESLDA
;
A
#
# COMPACT_ATOMS: atom_id res chain seq x y z
N TYR A 1 -7.21 -100.78 5.38
CA TYR A 1 -7.36 -99.35 5.02
C TYR A 1 -7.31 -99.10 3.50
N ASP A 2 -7.15 -100.13 2.64
CA ASP A 2 -6.99 -99.93 1.18
C ASP A 2 -8.29 -100.01 0.35
N HIS A 3 -9.49 -99.84 0.93
CA HIS A 3 -10.76 -99.93 0.19
C HIS A 3 -11.83 -98.91 0.62
N LEU A 4 -11.49 -97.62 0.67
CA LEU A 4 -12.49 -96.55 0.78
C LEU A 4 -12.31 -95.55 -0.36
N GLY A 5 -12.71 -95.96 -1.56
CA GLY A 5 -13.02 -95.05 -2.65
C GLY A 5 -14.46 -94.55 -2.50
N SER A 6 -14.63 -93.24 -2.68
CA SER A 6 -15.86 -92.45 -2.93
C SER A 6 -17.21 -93.18 -2.89
N ASP A 7 -18.01 -92.87 -1.86
CA ASP A 7 -19.44 -93.15 -1.79
C ASP A 7 -20.17 -91.83 -1.42
N PRO A 8 -21.08 -91.31 -2.26
CA PRO A 8 -21.70 -89.99 -2.08
C PRO A 8 -22.87 -89.94 -1.08
N ASP A 9 -23.31 -91.08 -0.51
CA ASP A 9 -24.38 -91.11 0.49
C ASP A 9 -23.81 -91.20 1.91
N LEU A 10 -23.86 -90.09 2.65
CA LEU A 10 -23.45 -89.84 4.04
C LEU A 10 -24.19 -90.69 5.09
N THR A 11 -24.35 -91.99 4.86
CA THR A 11 -24.95 -92.93 5.81
C THR A 11 -23.90 -93.39 6.84
N PRO A 12 -24.17 -93.29 8.15
CA PRO A 12 -23.24 -93.75 9.19
C PRO A 12 -22.94 -95.24 9.03
N ARG A 13 -21.66 -95.62 8.96
CA ARG A 13 -21.26 -97.04 8.93
C ARG A 13 -20.92 -97.53 10.33
N GLN A 14 -21.53 -98.65 10.71
CA GLN A 14 -21.29 -99.33 11.98
C GLN A 14 -20.12 -100.30 11.81
N ILE A 15 -19.04 -100.15 12.58
CA ILE A 15 -17.93 -101.10 12.62
C ILE A 15 -18.01 -101.88 13.92
N GLU A 16 -18.28 -103.18 13.84
CA GLU A 16 -18.17 -104.09 14.99
C GLU A 16 -16.71 -104.50 15.18
N VAL A 17 -16.14 -104.16 16.33
CA VAL A 17 -14.82 -104.64 16.75
C VAL A 17 -15.02 -105.67 17.85
N VAL A 18 -14.66 -106.94 17.58
CA VAL A 18 -14.71 -108.02 18.57
C VAL A 18 -13.30 -108.31 19.07
N ALA A 19 -13.01 -107.97 20.33
CA ALA A 19 -11.76 -108.31 20.98
C ALA A 19 -11.88 -109.63 21.76
N PHE A 20 -10.98 -110.58 21.51
CA PHE A 20 -10.88 -111.85 22.23
C PHE A 20 -9.59 -111.92 23.06
N ASN A 21 -9.68 -112.33 24.33
CA ASN A 21 -8.51 -112.60 25.18
C ASN A 21 -8.19 -114.12 25.31
N GLY A 22 -8.54 -114.90 24.29
CA GLY A 22 -8.07 -116.28 24.11
C GLY A 22 -8.70 -117.39 24.98
N ILE A 23 -9.40 -117.12 26.10
CA ILE A 23 -9.98 -118.17 26.94
C ILE A 23 -11.34 -117.72 27.54
N GLN A 24 -12.42 -118.37 27.10
CA GLN A 24 -13.83 -118.25 27.55
C GLN A 24 -14.64 -117.02 27.10
N SER A 25 -15.82 -117.33 26.54
CA SER A 25 -16.85 -116.42 26.03
C SER A 25 -17.77 -115.94 27.16
N SER A 26 -17.66 -114.68 27.57
CA SER A 26 -18.75 -113.98 28.25
C SER A 26 -18.68 -112.47 27.99
N LEU A 27 -19.61 -112.03 27.11
CA LEU A 27 -19.98 -110.68 26.66
C LEU A 27 -18.98 -109.92 25.76
N PRO A 28 -19.26 -109.74 24.44
CA PRO A 28 -18.50 -108.77 23.65
C PRO A 28 -18.78 -107.35 24.18
N ALA A 29 -17.74 -106.61 24.53
CA ALA A 29 -17.87 -105.18 24.72
C ALA A 29 -17.96 -104.52 23.34
N THR A 30 -19.18 -104.22 22.89
CA THR A 30 -19.40 -103.51 21.63
C THR A 30 -19.06 -102.03 21.83
N ALA A 31 -18.04 -101.53 21.12
CA ALA A 31 -17.78 -100.10 21.02
C ALA A 31 -18.31 -99.61 19.67
N THR A 32 -19.32 -98.75 19.69
CA THR A 32 -19.84 -98.10 18.48
C THR A 32 -18.97 -96.89 18.17
N VAL A 33 -18.29 -96.88 17.03
CA VAL A 33 -17.57 -95.70 16.52
C VAL A 33 -18.41 -95.10 15.39
N ASN A 34 -18.97 -93.92 15.60
CA ASN A 34 -19.61 -93.13 14.54
C ASN A 34 -18.50 -92.32 13.84
N ILE A 35 -18.18 -92.66 12.60
CA ILE A 35 -17.33 -91.80 11.75
C ILE A 35 -18.27 -90.85 11.01
N VAL A 36 -18.38 -89.63 11.51
CA VAL A 36 -18.99 -88.52 10.77
C VAL A 36 -17.88 -87.90 9.94
N ALA A 37 -18.03 -87.87 8.62
CA ALA A 37 -17.26 -86.95 7.81
C ALA A 37 -17.71 -85.54 8.20
N THR A 38 -16.98 -84.89 9.10
CA THR A 38 -17.14 -83.45 9.31
C THR A 38 -16.72 -82.79 8.02
N VAL A 39 -17.69 -82.16 7.34
CA VAL A 39 -17.39 -81.08 6.38
C VAL A 39 -16.39 -80.17 7.11
N PRO A 40 -15.20 -79.89 6.53
CA PRO A 40 -14.31 -78.91 7.13
C PRO A 40 -15.15 -77.65 7.42
N PRO A 41 -15.01 -77.00 8.59
CA PRO A 41 -15.69 -75.73 8.78
C PRO A 41 -15.35 -74.84 7.58
N GLU A 42 -16.37 -74.25 6.95
CA GLU A 42 -16.17 -73.20 5.95
C GLU A 42 -15.12 -72.24 6.49
N ALA A 43 -14.14 -71.89 5.66
CA ALA A 43 -13.16 -70.88 6.03
C ALA A 43 -13.94 -69.63 6.47
N PRO A 44 -13.64 -69.04 7.64
CA PRO A 44 -14.36 -67.86 8.09
C PRO A 44 -14.18 -66.75 7.05
N ILE A 45 -15.30 -66.19 6.61
CA ILE A 45 -15.34 -65.03 5.72
C ILE A 45 -15.47 -63.82 6.62
N ASP A 46 -14.55 -62.88 6.47
CA ASP A 46 -14.64 -61.59 7.14
C ASP A 46 -15.52 -60.66 6.30
N ASP A 47 -16.72 -60.36 6.80
CA ASP A 47 -17.66 -59.44 6.15
C ASP A 47 -17.25 -57.99 6.41
N ILE A 48 -16.80 -57.32 5.35
CA ILE A 48 -16.43 -55.90 5.33
C ILE A 48 -17.68 -55.01 5.24
N GLY A 49 -18.80 -55.53 4.71
CA GLY A 49 -20.03 -54.78 4.50
C GLY A 49 -20.03 -53.93 3.23
N VAL A 50 -20.80 -52.84 3.24
CA VAL A 50 -20.93 -51.92 2.09
C VAL A 50 -19.70 -51.02 2.03
N VAL A 51 -19.09 -50.92 0.86
CA VAL A 51 -17.84 -50.22 0.63
C VAL A 51 -18.06 -49.10 -0.39
N ASP A 52 -17.97 -47.87 0.08
CA ASP A 52 -17.61 -46.68 -0.70
C ASP A 52 -16.09 -46.48 -0.64
N PHE A 53 -15.53 -46.23 0.54
CA PHE A 53 -14.09 -46.21 0.79
C PHE A 53 -13.78 -46.81 2.15
N LEU A 54 -12.78 -47.69 2.20
CA LEU A 54 -12.34 -48.27 3.46
C LEU A 54 -10.85 -48.60 3.42
N ARG A 55 -10.14 -48.20 4.46
CA ARG A 55 -8.76 -48.60 4.71
C ARG A 55 -8.71 -49.57 5.90
N ILE A 56 -8.14 -50.75 5.66
CA ILE A 56 -8.00 -51.82 6.66
C ILE A 56 -6.51 -52.08 6.86
N GLU A 57 -6.05 -52.00 8.10
CA GLU A 57 -4.69 -52.38 8.51
C GLU A 57 -4.70 -53.79 9.10
N GLY A 58 -3.62 -54.56 8.92
CA GLY A 58 -3.46 -55.89 9.49
C GLY A 58 -4.34 -56.99 8.88
N ILE A 59 -4.80 -56.81 7.63
CA ILE A 59 -5.53 -57.85 6.90
C ILE A 59 -4.63 -59.06 6.67
N GLN A 60 -5.17 -60.28 6.68
CA GLN A 60 -4.35 -61.49 6.68
C GLN A 60 -4.14 -62.00 5.25
N ILE A 61 -2.88 -62.23 4.89
CA ILE A 61 -2.48 -63.05 3.74
C ILE A 61 -2.29 -64.48 4.26
N SER A 62 -2.94 -65.47 3.66
CA SER A 62 -2.76 -66.89 4.02
C SER A 62 -3.23 -67.79 2.86
N ALA A 63 -3.36 -69.10 3.07
CA ALA A 63 -3.76 -70.00 1.99
C ALA A 63 -5.21 -69.84 1.50
N SER A 64 -6.11 -69.23 2.31
CA SER A 64 -7.54 -69.08 1.96
C SER A 64 -8.30 -67.95 2.70
N PRO A 65 -7.70 -66.78 3.01
CA PRO A 65 -8.47 -65.71 3.66
C PRO A 65 -9.42 -65.10 2.62
N ARG A 66 -10.71 -64.99 2.97
CA ARG A 66 -11.73 -64.41 2.10
C ARG A 66 -12.45 -63.28 2.80
N TYR A 67 -12.58 -62.18 2.09
CA TYR A 67 -13.24 -60.97 2.54
C TYR A 67 -14.46 -60.73 1.67
N GLN A 68 -15.63 -60.56 2.29
CA GLN A 68 -16.86 -60.23 1.58
C GLN A 68 -17.06 -58.72 1.63
N LEU A 69 -17.36 -58.10 0.49
CA LEU A 69 -17.71 -56.70 0.39
C LEU A 69 -18.92 -56.50 -0.52
N THR A 70 -19.67 -55.42 -0.31
CA THR A 70 -20.78 -54.99 -1.17
C THR A 70 -20.46 -53.63 -1.76
N ALA A 71 -20.54 -53.49 -3.08
CA ALA A 71 -20.30 -52.21 -3.73
C ALA A 71 -21.37 -51.18 -3.33
N ALA A 72 -20.96 -49.97 -2.96
CA ALA A 72 -21.89 -48.89 -2.64
C ALA A 72 -22.50 -48.21 -3.89
N ARG A 73 -21.81 -48.25 -5.02
CA ARG A 73 -22.04 -47.40 -6.20
C ARG A 73 -21.77 -48.14 -7.52
N ASP A 74 -22.40 -47.66 -8.58
CA ASP A 74 -22.08 -48.08 -9.94
C ASP A 74 -20.73 -47.50 -10.37
N GLY A 75 -19.82 -48.31 -10.91
CA GLY A 75 -18.55 -47.82 -11.44
C GLY A 75 -17.38 -48.79 -11.32
N LEU A 76 -16.26 -48.26 -10.84
CA LEU A 76 -15.01 -48.98 -10.61
C LEU A 76 -14.92 -49.39 -9.15
N LEU A 77 -14.59 -50.67 -8.89
CA LEU A 77 -14.17 -51.15 -7.58
C LEU A 77 -12.66 -51.40 -7.61
N SER A 78 -11.93 -50.57 -6.90
CA SER A 78 -10.47 -50.61 -6.78
C SER A 78 -10.08 -51.25 -5.46
N ILE A 79 -9.17 -52.23 -5.52
CA ILE A 79 -8.66 -52.99 -4.38
C ILE A 79 -7.15 -52.91 -4.44
N ASP A 80 -6.55 -52.17 -3.51
CA ASP A 80 -5.12 -51.91 -3.42
C ASP A 80 -4.56 -52.54 -2.15
N VAL A 81 -3.59 -53.46 -2.29
CA VAL A 81 -3.08 -54.26 -1.18
C VAL A 81 -1.57 -54.15 -1.12
N VAL A 82 -1.05 -53.79 0.06
CA VAL A 82 0.39 -53.76 0.35
C VAL A 82 0.70 -54.67 1.52
N ALA A 83 1.52 -55.70 1.31
CA ALA A 83 1.96 -56.59 2.38
C ALA A 83 2.95 -55.89 3.34
N GLU A 84 2.74 -56.05 4.65
CA GLU A 84 3.60 -55.47 5.69
C GLU A 84 5.00 -56.09 5.65
N ALA A 85 5.06 -57.40 5.44
CA ALA A 85 6.26 -58.20 5.26
C ALA A 85 5.90 -59.54 4.58
N GLY A 86 6.86 -60.22 3.96
CA GLY A 86 6.66 -61.55 3.35
C GLY A 86 7.04 -61.62 1.87
N ASP A 87 6.93 -62.82 1.31
CA ASP A 87 7.09 -63.11 -0.13
C ASP A 87 5.81 -62.75 -0.91
N ASP A 88 5.83 -62.93 -2.24
CA ASP A 88 4.72 -62.60 -3.14
C ASP A 88 3.38 -63.27 -2.74
N PHE A 89 2.27 -62.55 -2.95
CA PHE A 89 0.90 -63.02 -2.77
C PHE A 89 0.07 -62.82 -4.04
N GLU A 90 -1.06 -63.50 -4.16
CA GLU A 90 -2.03 -63.34 -5.23
C GLU A 90 -3.28 -62.63 -4.67
N LEU A 91 -3.66 -61.52 -5.28
CA LEU A 91 -4.93 -60.83 -5.04
C LEU A 91 -5.95 -61.35 -6.06
N THR A 92 -7.08 -61.90 -5.60
CA THR A 92 -8.13 -62.44 -6.48
C THR A 92 -9.50 -61.91 -6.09
N VAL A 93 -10.33 -61.57 -7.09
CA VAL A 93 -11.71 -61.10 -6.90
C VAL A 93 -12.68 -62.06 -7.57
N CYS A 94 -13.72 -62.47 -6.86
CA CYS A 94 -14.75 -63.42 -7.29
C CYS A 94 -16.16 -62.84 -7.12
N ASP A 95 -17.12 -63.35 -7.90
CA ASP A 95 -18.54 -62.95 -7.90
C ASP A 95 -19.46 -63.80 -6.99
N ASP A 96 -19.05 -65.02 -6.66
CA ASP A 96 -19.85 -65.97 -5.88
C ASP A 96 -18.96 -66.75 -4.88
N LEU A 97 -19.53 -67.11 -3.72
CA LEU A 97 -18.83 -67.85 -2.68
C LEU A 97 -18.80 -69.37 -2.92
N ASP A 98 -19.92 -69.91 -3.37
CA ASP A 98 -20.22 -71.35 -3.47
C ASP A 98 -19.78 -71.92 -4.84
N SER A 99 -19.67 -71.07 -5.86
CA SER A 99 -19.17 -71.41 -7.20
C SER A 99 -18.36 -70.25 -7.79
N PRO A 100 -17.20 -69.90 -7.21
CA PRO A 100 -16.48 -68.68 -7.53
C PRO A 100 -16.07 -68.64 -9.01
N GLY A 101 -16.66 -67.71 -9.76
CA GLY A 101 -16.10 -67.22 -11.01
C GLY A 101 -15.00 -66.22 -10.66
N VAL A 102 -13.75 -66.58 -10.91
CA VAL A 102 -12.65 -65.60 -10.80
C VAL A 102 -12.91 -64.51 -11.84
N LEU A 103 -13.17 -63.29 -11.36
CA LEU A 103 -13.36 -62.12 -12.21
C LEU A 103 -12.01 -61.59 -12.66
N LEU A 104 -11.13 -61.31 -11.69
CA LEU A 104 -9.77 -60.80 -11.90
C LEU A 104 -8.83 -61.38 -10.86
N SER A 105 -7.55 -61.50 -11.22
CA SER A 105 -6.49 -61.98 -10.35
C SER A 105 -5.19 -61.28 -10.73
N ALA A 106 -4.42 -60.86 -9.74
CA ALA A 106 -3.18 -60.12 -9.91
C ALA A 106 -2.11 -60.61 -8.91
N PRO A 107 -0.93 -61.05 -9.40
CA PRO A 107 0.19 -61.35 -8.52
C PRO A 107 0.78 -60.06 -7.99
N SER A 108 1.24 -60.06 -6.74
CA SER A 108 1.93 -58.92 -6.17
C SER A 108 3.31 -58.73 -6.80
N SER A 109 3.71 -57.48 -6.96
CA SER A 109 5.08 -57.06 -7.29
C SER A 109 5.56 -56.11 -6.22
N ASP A 110 6.79 -56.30 -5.72
CA ASP A 110 7.37 -55.47 -4.64
C ASP A 110 6.44 -55.30 -3.42
N ARG A 111 5.71 -56.38 -3.07
CA ARG A 111 4.71 -56.46 -1.99
C ARG A 111 3.40 -55.70 -2.26
N HIS A 112 3.16 -55.24 -3.47
CA HIS A 112 1.96 -54.50 -3.85
C HIS A 112 1.19 -55.26 -4.94
N ALA A 113 -0.12 -55.39 -4.76
CA ALA A 113 -1.03 -55.89 -5.79
C ALA A 113 -2.25 -54.99 -5.86
N ARG A 114 -2.74 -54.76 -7.07
CA ARG A 114 -3.94 -53.95 -7.30
C ARG A 114 -4.85 -54.58 -8.34
N ILE A 115 -6.16 -54.49 -8.09
CA ILE A 115 -7.21 -54.81 -9.05
C ILE A 115 -8.17 -53.64 -9.14
N ASP A 116 -8.45 -53.19 -10.36
CA ASP A 116 -9.51 -52.23 -10.67
C ASP A 116 -10.60 -52.95 -11.49
N LEU A 117 -11.69 -53.35 -10.83
CA LEU A 117 -12.81 -54.08 -11.43
C LEU A 117 -13.85 -53.09 -11.97
N ALA A 118 -13.95 -52.99 -13.30
CA ALA A 118 -14.87 -52.08 -13.97
C ALA A 118 -16.28 -52.66 -14.15
N GLY A 119 -17.28 -51.79 -14.24
CA GLY A 119 -18.66 -52.18 -14.55
C GLY A 119 -19.42 -52.78 -13.37
N VAL A 120 -18.96 -52.50 -12.15
CA VAL A 120 -19.60 -52.92 -10.90
C VAL A 120 -20.92 -52.18 -10.73
N ALA A 121 -21.98 -52.87 -10.30
CA ALA A 121 -23.26 -52.26 -9.95
C ALA A 121 -23.43 -52.11 -8.43
N ALA A 122 -24.11 -51.03 -8.02
CA ALA A 122 -24.42 -50.76 -6.62
C ALA A 122 -25.23 -51.91 -5.99
N GLY A 123 -24.80 -52.36 -4.82
CA GLY A 123 -25.41 -53.45 -4.08
C GLY A 123 -24.96 -54.85 -4.49
N GLU A 124 -24.08 -55.00 -5.49
CA GLU A 124 -23.47 -56.29 -5.81
C GLU A 124 -22.41 -56.68 -4.77
N THR A 125 -22.33 -57.99 -4.49
CA THR A 125 -21.41 -58.56 -3.52
C THR A 125 -20.22 -59.20 -4.24
N TYR A 126 -19.02 -58.95 -3.72
CA TYR A 126 -17.77 -59.48 -4.23
C TYR A 126 -16.97 -60.14 -3.11
N TYR A 127 -16.14 -61.11 -3.47
CA TYR A 127 -15.26 -61.81 -2.55
C TYR A 127 -13.80 -61.57 -2.95
N VAL A 128 -13.00 -61.08 -2.01
CA VAL A 128 -11.57 -60.83 -2.18
C VAL A 128 -10.78 -61.93 -1.48
N GLU A 129 -9.90 -62.60 -2.20
CA GLU A 129 -8.99 -63.62 -1.69
C GLU A 129 -7.54 -63.12 -1.77
N LEU A 130 -6.82 -63.19 -0.64
CA LEU A 130 -5.40 -62.82 -0.53
C LEU A 130 -4.57 -64.08 -0.27
N SER A 131 -4.21 -64.78 -1.35
CA SER A 131 -3.54 -66.08 -1.26
C SER A 131 -2.02 -65.92 -1.19
N GLY A 132 -1.38 -66.46 -0.16
CA GLY A 132 0.08 -66.36 -0.03
C GLY A 132 0.66 -67.09 1.18
N PRO A 133 1.99 -67.01 1.37
CA PRO A 133 2.71 -67.78 2.38
C PRO A 133 2.41 -67.38 3.85
N GLY A 134 1.71 -66.26 4.08
CA GLY A 134 1.36 -65.80 5.42
C GLY A 134 1.85 -64.37 5.70
N GLY A 135 1.04 -63.53 6.35
CA GLY A 135 1.47 -62.19 6.78
C GLY A 135 0.32 -61.21 7.01
N GLY A 136 0.65 -60.05 7.57
CA GLY A 136 -0.25 -58.89 7.61
C GLY A 136 -0.11 -58.05 6.35
N ALA A 137 -1.18 -57.38 5.95
CA ALA A 137 -1.20 -56.42 4.87
C ALA A 137 -2.08 -55.23 5.22
N ARG A 138 -1.88 -54.14 4.49
CA ARG A 138 -2.81 -53.02 4.41
C ARG A 138 -3.63 -53.17 3.13
N MET A 139 -4.94 -53.02 3.23
CA MET A 139 -5.84 -53.00 2.08
C MET A 139 -6.61 -51.67 2.06
N ILE A 140 -6.62 -51.02 0.90
CA ILE A 140 -7.51 -49.91 0.59
C ILE A 140 -8.53 -50.40 -0.43
N LEU A 141 -9.80 -50.20 -0.10
CA LEU A 141 -10.92 -50.45 -0.98
C LEU A 141 -11.54 -49.11 -1.39
N GLY A 142 -11.84 -48.95 -2.68
CA GLY A 142 -12.54 -47.77 -3.18
C GLY A 142 -13.54 -48.12 -4.27
N ASN A 143 -14.80 -47.74 -4.07
CA ASN A 143 -15.86 -47.74 -5.06
C ASN A 143 -16.38 -46.30 -5.24
N VAL A 144 -15.44 -45.42 -5.56
CA VAL A 144 -15.62 -43.96 -5.63
C VAL A 144 -15.50 -43.41 -7.04
N VAL A 145 -14.96 -44.18 -7.99
CA VAL A 145 -14.69 -43.73 -9.36
C VAL A 145 -15.75 -44.24 -10.32
N ARG A 146 -16.29 -43.33 -11.14
CA ARG A 146 -17.13 -43.65 -12.30
C ARG A 146 -16.58 -42.97 -13.55
N GLN A 147 -16.38 -43.74 -14.61
CA GLN A 147 -15.96 -43.22 -15.91
C GLN A 147 -17.11 -43.31 -16.93
N ASP A 148 -17.40 -42.19 -17.59
CA ASP A 148 -18.31 -42.10 -18.74
C ASP A 148 -17.60 -41.42 -19.91
N GLY A 149 -17.18 -42.24 -20.89
CA GLY A 149 -16.33 -41.80 -22.00
C GLY A 149 -15.01 -41.20 -21.50
N LEU A 150 -14.79 -39.92 -21.82
CA LEU A 150 -13.58 -39.17 -21.42
C LEU A 150 -13.75 -38.42 -20.08
N SER A 151 -14.85 -38.63 -19.37
CA SER A 151 -15.12 -37.98 -18.08
C SER A 151 -15.03 -38.98 -16.94
N VAL A 152 -14.31 -38.60 -15.88
CA VAL A 152 -14.20 -39.35 -14.63
C VAL A 152 -14.84 -38.53 -13.52
N THR A 153 -15.71 -39.16 -12.73
CA THR A 153 -16.25 -38.60 -11.49
C THR A 153 -15.69 -39.40 -10.32
N VAL A 154 -15.19 -38.71 -9.30
CA VAL A 154 -14.77 -39.26 -8.02
C VAL A 154 -15.73 -38.71 -6.96
N GLU A 155 -16.53 -39.60 -6.39
CA GLU A 155 -17.52 -39.27 -5.36
C GLU A 155 -16.93 -39.53 -3.97
N GLY A 156 -16.90 -38.49 -3.12
CA GLY A 156 -16.48 -38.55 -1.72
C GLY A 156 -17.45 -39.31 -0.82
N THR A 157 -17.13 -39.38 0.46
CA THR A 157 -17.84 -40.09 1.52
C THR A 157 -18.64 -39.11 2.39
N SER A 158 -19.04 -39.56 3.57
CA SER A 158 -19.66 -38.70 4.60
C SER A 158 -18.67 -38.22 5.66
N GLY A 159 -17.39 -38.56 5.54
CA GLY A 159 -16.31 -38.07 6.39
C GLY A 159 -15.30 -37.30 5.55
N ASP A 160 -14.30 -36.73 6.24
CA ASP A 160 -13.28 -35.87 5.62
C ASP A 160 -12.51 -36.60 4.51
N ASP A 161 -12.57 -36.06 3.30
CA ASP A 161 -11.89 -36.60 2.13
C ASP A 161 -10.78 -35.69 1.61
N GLU A 162 -9.77 -36.33 1.02
CA GLU A 162 -8.61 -35.68 0.40
C GLU A 162 -8.50 -36.09 -1.07
N PHE A 163 -8.53 -35.08 -1.95
CA PHE A 163 -8.35 -35.24 -3.39
C PHE A 163 -7.04 -34.60 -3.83
N GLU A 164 -6.28 -35.29 -4.67
CA GLU A 164 -5.13 -34.72 -5.35
C GLU A 164 -5.24 -34.91 -6.86
N PHE A 165 -4.77 -33.95 -7.64
CA PHE A 165 -4.73 -34.01 -9.10
C PHE A 165 -3.41 -33.44 -9.63
N LEU A 166 -2.83 -34.10 -10.63
CA LEU A 166 -1.63 -33.65 -11.33
C LEU A 166 -1.80 -33.82 -12.84
N ALA A 167 -1.71 -32.71 -13.57
CA ALA A 167 -1.69 -32.70 -15.03
C ALA A 167 -0.28 -32.93 -15.61
N GLY A 168 0.30 -34.10 -15.33
CA GLY A 168 1.64 -34.48 -15.81
C GLY A 168 1.67 -35.07 -17.22
N SER A 169 2.67 -35.92 -17.50
CA SER A 169 2.75 -36.66 -18.77
C SER A 169 1.59 -37.66 -18.95
N ALA A 170 1.03 -38.12 -17.84
CA ALA A 170 -0.28 -38.76 -17.69
C ALA A 170 -1.14 -37.88 -16.77
N LEU A 171 -2.47 -38.03 -16.85
CA LEU A 171 -3.35 -37.46 -15.84
C LEU A 171 -3.34 -38.37 -14.62
N TRP A 172 -2.91 -37.84 -13.49
CA TRP A 172 -2.87 -38.56 -12.23
C TRP A 172 -3.81 -37.90 -11.23
N PHE A 173 -4.51 -38.70 -10.45
CA PHE A 173 -5.25 -38.22 -9.28
C PHE A 173 -5.26 -39.24 -8.16
N SER A 174 -5.52 -38.79 -6.93
CA SER A 174 -5.71 -39.67 -5.78
C SER A 174 -6.97 -39.29 -4.99
N PHE A 175 -7.55 -40.29 -4.32
CA PHE A 175 -8.63 -40.13 -3.36
C PHE A 175 -8.26 -40.85 -2.07
N ASN A 176 -8.05 -40.12 -0.97
CA ASN A 176 -7.64 -40.69 0.33
C ASN A 176 -6.44 -41.67 0.22
N GLY A 177 -5.50 -41.37 -0.69
CA GLY A 177 -4.31 -42.19 -0.98
C GLY A 177 -4.52 -43.35 -1.96
N LEU A 178 -5.72 -43.50 -2.54
CA LEU A 178 -5.98 -44.44 -3.63
C LEU A 178 -5.74 -43.73 -4.97
N GLU A 179 -4.68 -44.12 -5.66
CA GLU A 179 -4.17 -43.41 -6.84
C GLU A 179 -4.77 -43.92 -8.16
N TYR A 180 -4.84 -43.07 -9.18
CA TYR A 180 -5.30 -43.42 -10.52
C TYR A 180 -4.47 -42.67 -11.56
N GLU A 181 -4.08 -43.36 -12.62
CA GLU A 181 -3.29 -42.79 -13.72
C GLU A 181 -3.93 -43.13 -15.06
N TYR A 182 -4.12 -42.10 -15.90
CA TYR A 182 -4.70 -42.21 -17.23
C TYR A 182 -3.75 -41.62 -18.26
N ALA A 183 -3.52 -42.34 -19.36
CA ALA A 183 -2.75 -41.81 -20.46
C ALA A 183 -3.47 -40.59 -21.07
N ARG A 184 -2.70 -39.64 -21.60
CA ARG A 184 -3.27 -38.44 -22.24
C ARG A 184 -4.23 -38.86 -23.37
N GLY A 185 -5.46 -38.35 -23.32
CA GLY A 185 -6.53 -38.63 -24.28
C GLY A 185 -7.49 -39.75 -23.86
N GLU A 186 -7.20 -40.52 -22.82
CA GLU A 186 -8.15 -41.48 -22.23
C GLU A 186 -9.18 -40.79 -21.33
N VAL A 187 -8.75 -39.71 -20.67
CA VAL A 187 -9.58 -38.83 -19.86
C VAL A 187 -9.29 -37.39 -20.26
N ALA A 188 -10.33 -36.58 -20.33
CA ALA A 188 -10.27 -35.15 -20.60
C ALA A 188 -10.89 -34.34 -19.45
N ARG A 189 -11.79 -34.93 -18.65
CA ARG A 189 -12.43 -34.26 -17.51
C ARG A 189 -12.40 -35.12 -16.26
N VAL A 190 -11.97 -34.56 -15.14
CA VAL A 190 -12.05 -35.17 -13.82
C VAL A 190 -12.95 -34.30 -12.93
N SER A 191 -13.85 -34.91 -12.17
CA SER A 191 -14.78 -34.19 -11.28
C SER A 191 -14.69 -34.80 -9.89
N PHE A 192 -14.22 -34.04 -8.91
CA PHE A 192 -14.19 -34.40 -7.50
C PHE A 192 -15.42 -33.84 -6.79
N GLN A 193 -16.09 -34.64 -5.97
CA GLN A 193 -17.24 -34.25 -5.17
C GLN A 193 -16.94 -34.59 -3.71
N GLY A 194 -16.71 -33.60 -2.84
CA GLY A 194 -16.38 -33.85 -1.43
C GLY A 194 -17.49 -34.56 -0.67
N GLY A 195 -18.74 -34.13 -0.87
CA GLY A 195 -19.87 -34.72 -0.17
C GLY A 195 -20.04 -34.11 1.22
N GLY A 196 -19.91 -34.93 2.26
CA GLY A 196 -20.02 -34.43 3.64
C GLY A 196 -18.72 -34.68 4.40
N GLY A 197 -18.33 -33.73 5.24
CA GLY A 197 -17.02 -33.77 5.91
C GLY A 197 -16.31 -32.44 5.74
N ASP A 198 -15.09 -32.34 6.28
CA ASP A 198 -14.17 -31.22 6.04
C ASP A 198 -13.20 -31.58 4.89
N ASP A 199 -13.70 -31.52 3.66
CA ASP A 199 -13.00 -32.03 2.48
C ASP A 199 -11.95 -31.06 1.92
N ARG A 200 -10.89 -31.62 1.30
CA ARG A 200 -9.75 -30.87 0.77
C ARG A 200 -9.35 -31.32 -0.62
N ALA A 201 -8.95 -30.37 -1.47
CA ALA A 201 -8.43 -30.66 -2.80
C ALA A 201 -7.12 -29.93 -3.08
N ALA A 202 -6.12 -30.64 -3.62
CA ALA A 202 -4.87 -30.09 -4.14
C ALA A 202 -4.77 -30.37 -5.66
N LEU A 203 -4.70 -29.32 -6.48
CA LEU A 203 -4.68 -29.44 -7.93
C LEU A 203 -3.38 -28.85 -8.48
N THR A 204 -2.63 -29.60 -9.27
CA THR A 204 -1.43 -29.11 -9.95
C THR A 204 -1.64 -29.11 -11.45
N GLY A 205 -1.39 -27.94 -12.06
CA GLY A 205 -1.43 -27.74 -13.49
C GLY A 205 -0.32 -28.46 -14.25
N SER A 206 -0.30 -28.20 -15.55
CA SER A 206 0.69 -28.70 -16.49
C SER A 206 1.89 -27.74 -16.58
N GLU A 207 2.90 -28.10 -17.37
CA GLU A 207 3.98 -27.16 -17.72
C GLU A 207 3.54 -26.13 -18.79
N GLY A 208 2.33 -26.26 -19.33
CA GLY A 208 1.73 -25.36 -20.32
C GLY A 208 0.85 -24.29 -19.68
N GLY A 209 0.21 -23.45 -20.50
CA GLY A 209 -0.68 -22.40 -19.99
C GLY A 209 -1.97 -22.96 -19.39
N ASP A 210 -2.22 -22.62 -18.13
CA ASP A 210 -3.34 -23.12 -17.34
C ASP A 210 -4.24 -22.01 -16.79
N LEU A 211 -5.53 -22.34 -16.65
CA LEU A 211 -6.56 -21.43 -16.14
C LEU A 211 -7.26 -22.08 -14.95
N ALA A 212 -7.22 -21.38 -13.81
CA ALA A 212 -7.89 -21.79 -12.57
C ALA A 212 -8.91 -20.76 -12.09
N SER A 213 -10.00 -21.24 -11.49
CA SER A 213 -11.02 -20.44 -10.81
C SER A 213 -11.43 -21.12 -9.52
N LEU A 214 -11.28 -20.43 -8.38
CA LEU A 214 -11.59 -20.94 -7.04
C LEU A 214 -12.68 -20.08 -6.39
N TRP A 215 -13.77 -20.72 -6.00
CA TRP A 215 -14.87 -20.17 -5.22
C TRP A 215 -14.90 -20.85 -3.84
N PRO A 216 -15.60 -20.30 -2.84
CA PRO A 216 -15.89 -21.04 -1.61
C PRO A 216 -16.59 -22.37 -1.95
N GLY A 217 -15.96 -23.50 -1.62
CA GLY A 217 -16.51 -24.84 -1.86
C GLY A 217 -16.23 -25.46 -3.24
N GLU A 218 -15.79 -24.67 -4.23
CA GLU A 218 -15.71 -25.12 -5.62
C GLU A 218 -14.44 -24.62 -6.32
N ALA A 219 -13.89 -25.42 -7.23
CA ALA A 219 -12.81 -24.95 -8.11
C ALA A 219 -12.81 -25.62 -9.47
N THR A 220 -12.19 -24.96 -10.43
CA THR A 220 -11.85 -25.52 -11.74
C THR A 220 -10.40 -25.20 -12.06
N LEU A 221 -9.69 -26.16 -12.67
CA LEU A 221 -8.36 -25.98 -13.25
C LEU A 221 -8.37 -26.66 -14.63
N SER A 222 -7.95 -25.94 -15.66
CA SER A 222 -7.98 -26.40 -17.04
C SER A 222 -6.74 -25.99 -17.81
N GLY A 223 -6.35 -26.84 -18.74
CA GLY A 223 -5.19 -26.64 -19.60
C GLY A 223 -5.32 -27.43 -20.89
N TRP A 224 -4.21 -27.61 -21.60
CA TRP A 224 -4.25 -28.37 -22.86
C TRP A 224 -4.58 -29.85 -22.62
N GLY A 225 -5.78 -30.27 -23.05
CA GLY A 225 -6.20 -31.67 -23.02
C GLY A 225 -6.69 -32.17 -21.66
N TYR A 226 -6.99 -31.28 -20.70
CA TYR A 226 -7.58 -31.66 -19.43
C TYR A 226 -8.40 -30.54 -18.78
N GLU A 227 -9.34 -30.93 -17.95
CA GLU A 227 -10.07 -30.09 -17.00
C GLU A 227 -10.31 -30.89 -15.72
N VAL A 228 -10.06 -30.31 -14.56
CA VAL A 228 -10.46 -30.84 -13.27
C VAL A 228 -11.42 -29.87 -12.59
N ALA A 229 -12.52 -30.38 -12.07
CA ALA A 229 -13.50 -29.63 -11.29
C ALA A 229 -13.62 -30.22 -9.88
N VAL A 230 -13.80 -29.35 -8.90
CA VAL A 230 -13.95 -29.69 -7.48
C VAL A 230 -15.24 -29.06 -6.99
N ALA A 231 -16.02 -29.80 -6.22
CA ALA A 231 -17.18 -29.30 -5.49
C ALA A 231 -17.18 -29.84 -4.05
N ASP A 232 -17.89 -29.14 -3.18
CA ASP A 232 -18.06 -29.48 -1.76
C ASP A 232 -16.73 -29.62 -0.99
N CYS A 233 -15.69 -28.85 -1.34
CA CYS A 233 -14.41 -28.85 -0.62
C CYS A 233 -14.16 -27.52 0.10
N GLY A 234 -14.00 -27.55 1.42
CA GLY A 234 -13.76 -26.37 2.25
C GLY A 234 -12.34 -25.81 2.12
N VAL A 235 -11.37 -26.63 1.73
CA VAL A 235 -9.98 -26.21 1.50
C VAL A 235 -9.53 -26.59 0.11
N ILE A 236 -9.13 -25.61 -0.70
CA ILE A 236 -8.68 -25.85 -2.07
C ILE A 236 -7.33 -25.17 -2.29
N HIS A 237 -6.36 -25.94 -2.75
CA HIS A 237 -5.04 -25.46 -3.13
C HIS A 237 -4.79 -25.75 -4.62
N VAL A 238 -4.31 -24.74 -5.37
CA VAL A 238 -3.99 -24.89 -6.79
C VAL A 238 -2.57 -24.39 -7.09
N GLU A 239 -1.77 -25.21 -7.76
CA GLU A 239 -0.45 -24.86 -8.28
C GLU A 239 -0.50 -24.75 -9.81
N GLY A 240 0.10 -23.70 -10.37
CA GLY A 240 0.09 -23.43 -11.82
C GLY A 240 0.77 -24.52 -12.66
N GLY A 241 1.82 -25.17 -12.14
CA GLY A 241 2.56 -26.21 -12.85
C GLY A 241 3.69 -25.70 -13.75
N GLY A 242 3.80 -24.38 -13.94
CA GLY A 242 4.99 -23.72 -14.48
C GLY A 242 4.81 -23.05 -15.84
N GLY A 243 3.58 -22.86 -16.32
CA GLY A 243 3.29 -22.15 -17.55
C GLY A 243 3.47 -20.63 -17.41
N GLU A 244 4.06 -19.99 -18.43
CA GLU A 244 4.28 -18.53 -18.45
C GLU A 244 2.97 -17.72 -18.57
N ASP A 245 1.90 -18.35 -19.05
CA ASP A 245 0.58 -17.74 -19.27
C ASP A 245 -0.45 -18.15 -18.19
N ASP A 246 -0.02 -18.77 -17.09
CA ASP A 246 -0.92 -19.30 -16.08
C ASP A 246 -1.71 -18.19 -15.38
N THR A 247 -3.03 -18.37 -15.30
CA THR A 247 -3.93 -17.42 -14.67
C THR A 247 -4.83 -18.08 -13.64
N VAL A 248 -4.94 -17.49 -12.45
CA VAL A 248 -5.88 -17.91 -11.41
C VAL A 248 -6.83 -16.79 -11.01
N SER A 249 -8.11 -17.13 -10.82
CA SER A 249 -9.12 -16.26 -10.22
C SER A 249 -9.60 -16.81 -8.87
N LEU A 250 -9.68 -15.97 -7.84
CA LEU A 250 -10.21 -16.35 -6.52
C LEU A 250 -11.33 -15.40 -6.10
N PHE A 251 -12.39 -15.96 -5.50
CA PHE A 251 -13.60 -15.23 -5.11
C PHE A 251 -13.89 -15.37 -3.61
N ASP A 252 -14.54 -14.34 -3.07
CA ASP A 252 -14.94 -14.18 -1.68
C ASP A 252 -16.21 -14.97 -1.31
N SER A 253 -16.55 -14.94 -0.03
CA SER A 253 -17.80 -15.39 0.57
C SER A 253 -18.72 -14.19 0.87
N GLU A 254 -19.87 -14.44 1.49
CA GLU A 254 -20.78 -13.37 1.91
C GLU A 254 -20.35 -12.70 3.24
N GLY A 255 -19.36 -13.27 3.94
CA GLY A 255 -18.83 -12.76 5.21
C GLY A 255 -17.54 -11.97 5.04
N ASP A 256 -16.98 -11.50 6.17
CA ASP A 256 -15.70 -10.77 6.17
C ASP A 256 -14.55 -11.72 5.85
N ASP A 257 -13.83 -11.44 4.77
CA ASP A 257 -12.78 -12.29 4.23
C ASP A 257 -11.40 -11.63 4.28
N LEU A 258 -10.37 -12.47 4.35
CA LEU A 258 -8.96 -12.08 4.36
C LEU A 258 -8.23 -12.68 3.17
N LEU A 259 -7.69 -11.81 2.34
CA LEU A 259 -6.69 -12.16 1.33
C LEU A 259 -5.29 -11.84 1.86
N LEU A 260 -4.42 -12.84 1.85
CA LEU A 260 -2.96 -12.69 1.96
C LEU A 260 -2.35 -12.95 0.58
N GLY A 261 -1.51 -12.05 0.08
CA GLY A 261 -0.96 -12.19 -1.28
C GLY A 261 0.44 -11.62 -1.48
N GLY A 262 1.07 -12.02 -2.57
CA GLY A 262 2.34 -11.49 -3.03
C GLY A 262 2.76 -12.13 -4.37
N PRO A 263 3.95 -11.83 -4.89
CA PRO A 263 4.42 -12.41 -6.16
C PRO A 263 4.50 -13.94 -6.19
N ALA A 264 4.67 -14.57 -5.02
CA ALA A 264 4.79 -16.02 -4.90
C ALA A 264 3.43 -16.77 -4.89
N GLY A 265 2.33 -16.07 -4.63
CA GLY A 265 1.01 -16.71 -4.49
C GLY A 265 0.03 -15.90 -3.67
N VAL A 266 -1.17 -16.46 -3.52
CA VAL A 266 -2.29 -15.89 -2.79
C VAL A 266 -2.99 -16.94 -1.92
N SER A 267 -3.50 -16.51 -0.78
CA SER A 267 -4.38 -17.26 0.10
C SER A 267 -5.60 -16.39 0.39
N PHE A 268 -6.79 -16.88 0.12
CA PHE A 268 -8.06 -16.20 0.37
C PHE A 268 -8.94 -17.07 1.26
N SER A 269 -9.30 -16.55 2.43
CA SER A 269 -10.01 -17.32 3.45
C SER A 269 -11.09 -16.50 4.15
N GLY A 270 -12.12 -17.18 4.62
CA GLY A 270 -13.19 -16.60 5.39
C GLY A 270 -14.16 -17.65 5.93
N PRO A 271 -15.39 -17.27 6.28
CA PRO A 271 -16.37 -18.21 6.80
C PRO A 271 -16.60 -19.41 5.86
N GLY A 272 -16.16 -20.60 6.28
CA GLY A 272 -16.44 -21.86 5.60
C GLY A 272 -15.54 -22.19 4.41
N PHE A 273 -14.48 -21.40 4.14
CA PHE A 273 -13.53 -21.74 3.08
C PHE A 273 -12.11 -21.24 3.33
N ALA A 274 -11.13 -21.96 2.78
CA ALA A 274 -9.74 -21.52 2.69
C ALA A 274 -9.15 -21.95 1.35
N ASN A 275 -8.99 -20.99 0.44
CA ASN A 275 -8.48 -21.22 -0.90
C ASN A 275 -7.07 -20.65 -1.03
N SER A 276 -6.18 -21.33 -1.74
CA SER A 276 -4.83 -20.83 -2.01
C SER A 276 -4.38 -21.18 -3.42
N ALA A 277 -3.54 -20.33 -4.00
CA ALA A 277 -2.95 -20.54 -5.30
C ALA A 277 -1.50 -20.05 -5.36
N ALA A 278 -0.64 -20.81 -6.02
CA ALA A 278 0.76 -20.48 -6.25
C ALA A 278 1.22 -20.91 -7.64
N GLY A 279 2.36 -20.37 -8.09
CA GLY A 279 2.91 -20.67 -9.41
C GLY A 279 2.17 -20.02 -10.59
N PHE A 280 1.27 -19.06 -10.34
CA PHE A 280 0.54 -18.32 -11.39
C PHE A 280 1.16 -16.93 -11.63
N PRO A 281 1.68 -16.61 -12.83
CA PRO A 281 2.12 -15.26 -13.17
C PRO A 281 1.00 -14.21 -13.09
N THR A 282 -0.26 -14.60 -13.35
CA THR A 282 -1.43 -13.71 -13.23
C THR A 282 -2.40 -14.19 -12.16
N MET A 283 -2.57 -13.40 -11.09
CA MET A 283 -3.49 -13.67 -9.99
C MET A 283 -4.57 -12.60 -9.89
N LEU A 284 -5.84 -13.00 -9.96
CA LEU A 284 -7.00 -12.10 -9.97
C LEU A 284 -7.93 -12.43 -8.80
N THR A 285 -8.07 -11.53 -7.81
CA THR A 285 -8.93 -11.76 -6.65
C THR A 285 -10.10 -10.78 -6.62
N TYR A 286 -11.24 -11.21 -6.09
CA TYR A 286 -12.51 -10.48 -6.14
C TYR A 286 -13.28 -10.58 -4.81
N SER A 287 -13.55 -9.42 -4.20
CA SER A 287 -14.55 -9.23 -3.12
C SER A 287 -15.87 -8.75 -3.72
N THR A 288 -16.78 -9.65 -4.04
CA THR A 288 -18.02 -9.34 -4.78
C THR A 288 -19.30 -9.81 -4.10
N ARG A 289 -19.21 -10.57 -3.01
CA ARG A 289 -20.33 -11.28 -2.38
C ARG A 289 -20.75 -10.71 -1.03
N GLY A 290 -20.03 -9.75 -0.46
CA GLY A 290 -20.44 -9.05 0.75
C GLY A 290 -19.24 -8.80 1.65
N GLY A 291 -19.46 -8.79 2.96
CA GLY A 291 -18.38 -8.63 3.93
C GLY A 291 -17.76 -7.23 4.03
N VAL A 292 -16.85 -7.08 4.97
CA VAL A 292 -15.83 -6.04 5.02
C VAL A 292 -14.49 -6.73 4.86
N ASP A 293 -13.93 -6.64 3.67
CA ASP A 293 -12.82 -7.49 3.26
C ASP A 293 -11.48 -6.76 3.30
N LEU A 294 -10.44 -7.55 3.62
CA LEU A 294 -9.08 -7.07 3.74
C LEU A 294 -8.16 -7.82 2.79
N ALA A 295 -7.44 -7.07 1.96
CA ALA A 295 -6.26 -7.58 1.25
C ALA A 295 -4.98 -7.09 1.94
N GLU A 296 -4.17 -8.03 2.42
CA GLU A 296 -2.78 -7.77 2.82
C GLU A 296 -1.83 -8.36 1.77
N ILE A 297 -1.01 -7.49 1.19
CA ILE A 297 -0.11 -7.84 0.09
C ILE A 297 1.33 -7.55 0.53
N VAL A 298 2.23 -8.49 0.30
CA VAL A 298 3.67 -8.31 0.52
C VAL A 298 4.37 -8.42 -0.84
N GLY A 299 5.11 -7.38 -1.20
CA GLY A 299 5.93 -7.34 -2.40
C GLY A 299 7.10 -8.32 -2.37
N GLY A 300 7.85 -8.32 -3.47
CA GLY A 300 8.98 -9.21 -3.68
C GLY A 300 10.26 -8.65 -3.08
N SER A 301 11.39 -9.10 -3.62
CA SER A 301 12.70 -8.47 -3.31
C SER A 301 13.15 -7.49 -4.39
N GLY A 302 12.39 -7.41 -5.50
CA GLY A 302 12.68 -6.57 -6.65
C GLY A 302 11.97 -5.22 -6.54
N ASP A 303 12.03 -4.43 -7.61
CA ASP A 303 11.29 -3.17 -7.68
C ASP A 303 9.85 -3.47 -8.11
N GLU A 304 8.88 -3.01 -7.31
CA GLU A 304 7.46 -3.17 -7.58
C GLU A 304 6.71 -1.84 -7.75
N GLU A 305 5.65 -1.88 -8.57
CA GLU A 305 4.68 -0.79 -8.66
C GLU A 305 3.34 -1.24 -8.07
N PHE A 306 2.85 -0.49 -7.07
CA PHE A 306 1.47 -0.59 -6.61
C PHE A 306 0.59 0.52 -7.21
N VAL A 307 -0.52 0.13 -7.83
CA VAL A 307 -1.57 1.06 -8.31
C VAL A 307 -2.87 0.78 -7.57
N GLY A 308 -3.22 1.68 -6.66
CA GLY A 308 -4.44 1.62 -5.87
C GLY A 308 -5.49 2.62 -6.38
N LYS A 309 -6.69 2.12 -6.68
CA LYS A 309 -7.92 2.89 -6.95
C LYS A 309 -9.03 2.35 -6.05
N PRO A 310 -10.14 3.09 -5.87
CA PRO A 310 -11.19 2.72 -4.91
C PRO A 310 -11.72 1.28 -5.07
N GLU A 311 -11.87 0.81 -6.30
CA GLU A 311 -12.41 -0.53 -6.58
C GLU A 311 -11.34 -1.56 -7.00
N ILE A 312 -10.06 -1.17 -7.08
CA ILE A 312 -9.02 -2.02 -7.66
C ILE A 312 -7.62 -1.65 -7.16
N GLY A 313 -6.92 -2.63 -6.60
CA GLY A 313 -5.49 -2.58 -6.33
C GLY A 313 -4.73 -3.49 -7.31
N LYS A 314 -3.52 -3.09 -7.70
CA LYS A 314 -2.63 -3.87 -8.56
C LYS A 314 -1.22 -3.81 -8.01
N LEU A 315 -0.62 -4.97 -7.73
CA LEU A 315 0.81 -5.10 -7.53
C LEU A 315 1.41 -5.64 -8.83
N ILE A 316 2.38 -4.91 -9.36
CA ILE A 316 3.06 -5.22 -10.62
C ILE A 316 4.55 -5.44 -10.30
N SER A 317 5.01 -6.65 -10.53
CA SER A 317 6.43 -7.05 -10.44
C SER A 317 6.95 -7.40 -11.83
N ALA A 318 8.23 -7.76 -11.94
CA ALA A 318 8.82 -8.19 -13.21
C ALA A 318 8.12 -9.41 -13.83
N ASP A 319 7.82 -10.42 -13.00
CA ASP A 319 7.34 -11.74 -13.43
C ASP A 319 5.95 -12.09 -12.86
N SER A 320 5.29 -11.14 -12.19
CA SER A 320 4.02 -11.39 -11.52
C SER A 320 3.08 -10.18 -11.60
N TYR A 321 1.79 -10.47 -11.75
CA TYR A 321 0.71 -9.51 -11.71
C TYR A 321 -0.38 -9.99 -10.74
N LEU A 322 -0.52 -9.29 -9.62
CA LEU A 322 -1.58 -9.51 -8.65
C LEU A 322 -2.59 -8.36 -8.71
N ARG A 323 -3.86 -8.68 -8.91
CA ARG A 323 -4.95 -7.70 -8.86
C ARG A 323 -5.97 -8.08 -7.82
N VAL A 324 -6.21 -7.16 -6.89
CA VAL A 324 -7.30 -7.24 -5.92
C VAL A 324 -8.43 -6.31 -6.37
N LYS A 325 -9.66 -6.80 -6.38
CA LYS A 325 -10.82 -6.05 -6.86
C LYS A 325 -11.91 -5.99 -5.79
N LEU A 326 -12.42 -4.78 -5.55
CA LEU A 326 -13.54 -4.45 -4.66
C LEU A 326 -13.34 -4.76 -3.16
N PHE A 327 -12.09 -4.87 -2.69
CA PHE A 327 -11.78 -4.93 -1.25
C PHE A 327 -11.94 -3.55 -0.61
N GLU A 328 -12.63 -3.47 0.54
CA GLU A 328 -12.78 -2.23 1.31
C GLU A 328 -11.43 -1.72 1.83
N LYS A 329 -10.52 -2.64 2.17
CA LYS A 329 -9.20 -2.29 2.68
C LYS A 329 -8.09 -3.05 1.96
N VAL A 330 -7.09 -2.31 1.52
CA VAL A 330 -5.89 -2.85 0.88
C VAL A 330 -4.65 -2.32 1.60
N VAL A 331 -3.82 -3.24 2.10
CA VAL A 331 -2.56 -2.96 2.78
C VAL A 331 -1.44 -3.60 1.97
N VAL A 332 -0.43 -2.83 1.61
CA VAL A 332 0.70 -3.30 0.78
C VAL A 332 2.02 -2.96 1.46
N GLU A 333 2.87 -3.96 1.66
CA GLU A 333 4.25 -3.84 2.12
C GLU A 333 5.21 -4.05 0.93
N GLY A 334 6.30 -3.27 0.83
CA GLY A 334 7.26 -3.35 -0.27
C GLY A 334 8.03 -4.67 -0.35
N GLY A 335 8.51 -5.19 0.78
CA GLY A 335 9.24 -6.47 0.84
C GLY A 335 10.72 -6.39 0.39
N GLY A 336 11.08 -5.40 -0.41
CA GLY A 336 12.45 -5.13 -0.87
C GLY A 336 12.51 -4.05 -1.94
N GLY A 337 13.60 -3.99 -2.70
CA GLY A 337 13.74 -3.10 -3.86
C GLY A 337 13.47 -1.60 -3.64
N VAL A 338 13.19 -0.92 -4.75
CA VAL A 338 12.86 0.50 -4.83
C VAL A 338 11.45 0.66 -5.39
N ASP A 339 10.48 0.58 -4.50
CA ASP A 339 9.08 0.53 -4.91
C ASP A 339 8.42 1.89 -5.16
N SER A 340 7.35 1.88 -5.95
CA SER A 340 6.52 3.06 -6.19
C SER A 340 5.03 2.79 -6.09
N ALA A 341 4.29 3.74 -5.52
CA ALA A 341 2.85 3.66 -5.30
C ALA A 341 2.12 4.82 -5.98
N ARG A 342 1.00 4.51 -6.66
CA ARG A 342 0.04 5.49 -7.18
C ARG A 342 -1.33 5.23 -6.59
N LEU A 343 -1.78 6.11 -5.71
CA LEU A 343 -3.06 6.01 -4.99
C LEU A 343 -4.05 7.03 -5.55
N TYR A 344 -5.24 6.59 -5.94
CA TYR A 344 -6.28 7.45 -6.52
C TYR A 344 -7.51 7.47 -5.62
N GLY A 345 -7.99 8.66 -5.28
CA GLY A 345 -9.27 8.88 -4.60
C GLY A 345 -10.47 8.73 -5.55
N ASN A 346 -11.66 9.02 -5.04
CA ASN A 346 -12.89 9.08 -5.81
C ASN A 346 -13.42 10.52 -5.87
N SER A 347 -14.71 10.70 -6.12
CA SER A 347 -15.34 12.03 -6.15
C SER A 347 -15.78 12.53 -4.78
N GLY A 348 -15.60 11.72 -3.73
CA GLY A 348 -15.95 12.01 -2.36
C GLY A 348 -14.91 12.88 -1.67
N SER A 349 -14.98 12.93 -0.34
CA SER A 349 -13.94 13.59 0.46
C SER A 349 -12.88 12.58 0.87
N GLU A 350 -11.63 12.89 0.62
CA GLU A 350 -10.48 12.04 0.93
C GLU A 350 -9.51 12.67 1.93
N THR A 351 -8.88 11.80 2.73
CA THR A 351 -7.72 12.16 3.55
C THR A 351 -6.51 11.34 3.11
N PHE A 352 -5.42 12.02 2.79
CA PHE A 352 -4.13 11.41 2.48
C PHE A 352 -3.11 11.75 3.57
N THR A 353 -2.44 10.77 4.14
CA THR A 353 -1.29 10.98 5.02
C THR A 353 -0.09 10.23 4.46
N ALA A 354 1.06 10.89 4.35
CA ALA A 354 2.28 10.23 3.90
C ALA A 354 3.54 10.74 4.59
N GLY A 355 4.49 9.84 4.75
CA GLY A 355 5.86 10.10 5.19
C GLY A 355 6.88 9.45 4.26
N PRO A 356 8.17 9.40 4.62
CA PRO A 356 9.22 8.97 3.70
C PRO A 356 9.06 7.59 3.07
N ARG A 357 8.42 6.64 3.75
CA ARG A 357 8.23 5.26 3.24
C ARG A 357 6.83 4.72 3.49
N SER A 358 5.86 5.58 3.73
CA SER A 358 4.48 5.15 4.01
C SER A 358 3.47 6.15 3.49
N GLY A 359 2.33 5.64 3.05
CA GLY A 359 1.22 6.43 2.52
C GLY A 359 -0.10 5.77 2.84
N GLU A 360 -1.08 6.57 3.22
CA GLU A 360 -2.42 6.13 3.58
C GLU A 360 -3.42 7.07 2.93
N LEU A 361 -4.27 6.53 2.05
CA LEU A 361 -5.36 7.25 1.41
C LEU A 361 -6.69 6.62 1.82
N VAL A 362 -7.54 7.43 2.47
CA VAL A 362 -8.85 7.03 2.99
C VAL A 362 -9.92 7.87 2.31
N GLY A 363 -10.99 7.22 1.87
CA GLY A 363 -12.18 7.87 1.36
C GLY A 363 -13.41 7.01 1.59
N ASP A 364 -14.56 7.44 1.06
CA ASP A 364 -15.80 6.68 1.19
C ASP A 364 -15.70 5.35 0.42
N GLY A 365 -15.90 4.24 1.13
CA GLY A 365 -15.87 2.88 0.57
C GLY A 365 -14.48 2.30 0.25
N PHE A 366 -13.37 2.96 0.62
CA PHE A 366 -12.04 2.40 0.43
C PHE A 366 -11.00 2.89 1.45
N HIS A 367 -10.04 2.03 1.76
CA HIS A 367 -8.88 2.32 2.62
C HIS A 367 -7.62 1.70 2.03
N MET A 368 -6.70 2.53 1.52
CA MET A 368 -5.45 2.06 0.92
C MET A 368 -4.25 2.47 1.80
N ILE A 369 -3.42 1.50 2.15
CA ILE A 369 -2.19 1.71 2.93
C ILE A 369 -1.01 1.10 2.16
N VAL A 370 0.05 1.87 1.97
CA VAL A 370 1.34 1.39 1.46
C VAL A 370 2.43 1.63 2.51
N ARG A 371 3.33 0.65 2.67
CA ARG A 371 4.44 0.65 3.63
C ARG A 371 5.70 0.15 2.96
N ASP A 372 6.81 0.76 3.31
CA ASP A 372 8.11 0.55 2.68
C ASP A 372 8.24 1.07 1.23
N TYR A 373 7.35 1.98 0.80
CA TYR A 373 7.36 2.59 -0.52
C TYR A 373 8.05 3.97 -0.51
N PRO A 374 9.26 4.14 -1.10
CA PRO A 374 9.94 5.44 -1.14
C PRO A 374 9.31 6.45 -2.13
N TYR A 375 8.59 6.00 -3.15
CA TYR A 375 7.99 6.89 -4.16
C TYR A 375 6.46 6.80 -4.14
N ILE A 376 5.78 7.76 -3.51
CA ILE A 376 4.33 7.71 -3.31
C ILE A 376 3.65 8.91 -3.97
N HIS A 377 2.73 8.65 -4.90
CA HIS A 377 1.90 9.68 -5.53
C HIS A 377 0.42 9.42 -5.19
N ALA A 378 -0.23 10.38 -4.52
CA ALA A 378 -1.67 10.37 -4.30
C ALA A 378 -2.37 11.41 -5.19
N TYR A 379 -3.57 11.05 -5.68
CA TYR A 379 -4.39 11.87 -6.56
C TYR A 379 -5.82 11.98 -6.00
N SER A 380 -6.22 13.16 -5.55
CA SER A 380 -7.64 13.46 -5.29
C SER A 380 -8.40 13.62 -6.61
N ARG A 381 -9.71 13.32 -6.62
CA ARG A 381 -10.55 13.35 -7.84
C ARG A 381 -11.91 14.06 -7.70
N GLY A 382 -12.13 14.90 -6.68
CA GLY A 382 -13.31 15.78 -6.72
C GLY A 382 -13.81 16.41 -5.43
N GLY A 383 -13.16 16.23 -4.29
CA GLY A 383 -13.61 16.80 -3.03
C GLY A 383 -12.99 18.17 -2.74
N ALA A 384 -13.81 19.22 -2.65
CA ALA A 384 -13.38 20.49 -2.04
C ALA A 384 -12.93 20.31 -0.57
N GLY A 385 -13.34 19.20 0.06
CA GLY A 385 -12.94 18.80 1.41
C GLY A 385 -11.66 17.98 1.50
N ASP A 386 -10.98 17.69 0.38
CA ASP A 386 -9.84 16.79 0.37
C ASP A 386 -8.65 17.40 1.09
N ARG A 387 -8.00 16.58 1.93
CA ARG A 387 -6.90 16.97 2.80
C ARG A 387 -5.72 16.03 2.63
N ALA A 388 -4.52 16.60 2.57
CA ALA A 388 -3.29 15.84 2.62
C ALA A 388 -2.38 16.32 3.75
N THR A 389 -1.72 15.38 4.43
CA THR A 389 -0.65 15.65 5.39
C THR A 389 0.62 14.96 4.93
N LEU A 390 1.66 15.74 4.64
CA LEU A 390 2.97 15.24 4.20
C LEU A 390 4.01 15.47 5.29
N THR A 391 4.70 14.40 5.71
CA THR A 391 5.76 14.46 6.73
C THR A 391 7.12 14.20 6.10
N GLY A 392 8.08 15.06 6.44
CA GLY A 392 9.48 14.97 6.02
C GLY A 392 10.27 13.86 6.70
N SER A 393 11.54 13.74 6.31
CA SER A 393 12.53 12.92 7.00
C SER A 393 13.15 13.69 8.18
N GLY A 394 14.07 13.06 8.93
CA GLY A 394 14.89 13.78 9.91
C GLY A 394 16.02 14.62 9.28
N GLY A 395 16.22 14.51 7.96
CA GLY A 395 17.25 15.20 7.21
C GLY A 395 16.77 16.48 6.52
N ASN A 396 17.58 16.99 5.58
CA ASN A 396 17.19 18.14 4.77
C ASN A 396 16.22 17.70 3.67
N ASP A 397 14.98 18.18 3.75
CA ASP A 397 13.97 17.91 2.73
C ASP A 397 13.71 19.14 1.85
N THR A 398 13.24 18.90 0.63
CA THR A 398 12.78 19.94 -0.30
C THR A 398 11.29 19.80 -0.57
N LEU A 399 10.57 20.90 -0.37
CA LEU A 399 9.17 21.07 -0.76
C LEU A 399 9.08 21.92 -2.04
N VAL A 400 8.31 21.45 -3.01
CA VAL A 400 7.81 22.24 -4.14
C VAL A 400 6.29 22.14 -4.13
N ALA A 401 5.62 23.28 -3.95
CA ALA A 401 4.18 23.35 -3.87
C ALA A 401 3.62 24.36 -4.90
N THR A 402 2.65 23.90 -5.68
CA THR A 402 1.90 24.67 -6.69
C THR A 402 0.41 24.45 -6.43
N PRO A 403 -0.51 25.24 -6.98
CA PRO A 403 -1.95 25.04 -6.75
C PRO A 403 -2.46 23.65 -7.13
N LEU A 404 -1.72 22.91 -7.97
CA LEU A 404 -2.09 21.57 -8.43
C LEU A 404 -1.46 20.44 -7.62
N TYR A 405 -0.37 20.68 -6.88
CA TYR A 405 0.29 19.64 -6.10
C TYR A 405 1.26 20.18 -5.06
N ALA A 406 1.44 19.40 -3.99
CA ALA A 406 2.59 19.49 -3.09
C ALA A 406 3.49 18.27 -3.28
N LYS A 407 4.80 18.50 -3.47
CA LYS A 407 5.83 17.49 -3.65
C LYS A 407 6.91 17.67 -2.60
N LEU A 408 7.07 16.71 -1.70
CA LEU A 408 8.08 16.68 -0.65
C LEU A 408 9.07 15.54 -0.93
N PHE A 409 10.36 15.80 -0.91
CA PHE A 409 11.38 14.81 -1.22
C PHE A 409 12.69 15.08 -0.48
N GLY A 410 13.42 14.01 -0.17
CA GLY A 410 14.74 14.02 0.46
C GLY A 410 15.74 13.18 -0.34
N GLU A 411 16.73 12.58 0.34
CA GLU A 411 17.79 11.78 -0.28
C GLU A 411 17.23 10.57 -1.06
N ASP A 412 16.35 9.78 -0.44
CA ASP A 412 15.89 8.48 -0.97
C ASP A 412 14.35 8.32 -0.98
N TYR A 413 13.61 9.44 -0.97
CA TYR A 413 12.15 9.37 -1.01
C TYR A 413 11.50 10.58 -1.70
N LEU A 414 10.28 10.37 -2.18
CA LEU A 414 9.42 11.39 -2.73
C LEU A 414 7.96 11.04 -2.42
N VAL A 415 7.28 11.97 -1.74
CA VAL A 415 5.83 11.94 -1.58
C VAL A 415 5.19 13.11 -2.31
N ARG A 416 4.10 12.84 -3.03
CA ARG A 416 3.38 13.84 -3.80
C ARG A 416 1.88 13.73 -3.60
N ALA A 417 1.27 14.80 -3.12
CA ALA A 417 -0.17 14.97 -3.09
C ALA A 417 -0.60 15.83 -4.28
N LYS A 418 -1.40 15.30 -5.20
CA LYS A 418 -1.90 16.00 -6.38
C LYS A 418 -3.40 16.27 -6.28
N PHE A 419 -3.80 17.49 -6.62
CA PHE A 419 -5.18 17.97 -6.62
C PHE A 419 -5.86 18.02 -5.24
N PHE A 420 -5.10 17.95 -4.15
CA PHE A 420 -5.62 18.18 -2.80
C PHE A 420 -5.71 19.70 -2.56
N PRO A 421 -6.90 20.25 -2.29
CA PRO A 421 -7.06 21.68 -2.00
C PRO A 421 -6.38 22.08 -0.69
N HIS A 422 -6.37 21.22 0.33
CA HIS A 422 -5.78 21.52 1.62
C HIS A 422 -4.58 20.60 1.87
N VAL A 423 -3.40 21.17 2.07
CA VAL A 423 -2.18 20.38 2.34
C VAL A 423 -1.46 20.95 3.56
N GLU A 424 -1.25 20.10 4.55
CA GLU A 424 -0.34 20.37 5.67
C GLU A 424 0.99 19.65 5.44
N ILE A 425 2.10 20.37 5.56
CA ILE A 425 3.45 19.84 5.38
C ILE A 425 4.24 20.06 6.66
N VAL A 426 4.84 18.99 7.18
CA VAL A 426 5.62 19.03 8.42
C VAL A 426 7.01 18.45 8.16
N ALA A 427 8.04 19.28 8.25
CA ALA A 427 9.43 18.81 8.32
C ALA A 427 9.83 18.60 9.80
N PRO A 428 10.19 17.37 10.21
CA PRO A 428 10.69 17.07 11.56
C PRO A 428 11.94 17.89 11.92
N GLN A 429 12.17 18.08 13.22
CA GLN A 429 13.33 18.79 13.75
C GLN A 429 14.64 18.05 13.38
N GLY A 430 15.59 18.72 12.72
CA GLY A 430 16.92 18.15 12.43
C GLY A 430 17.58 18.61 11.12
N GLY A 431 16.79 19.07 10.14
CA GLY A 431 17.29 19.58 8.85
C GLY A 431 16.80 20.99 8.53
N LEU A 432 17.62 21.77 7.81
CA LEU A 432 17.16 23.02 7.18
C LEU A 432 16.40 22.67 5.91
N GLY A 433 15.10 22.43 6.05
CA GLY A 433 14.22 22.20 4.91
C GLY A 433 14.13 23.43 4.00
N LEU A 434 14.06 23.20 2.68
CA LEU A 434 13.83 24.23 1.67
C LEU A 434 12.41 24.11 1.10
N ALA A 435 11.66 25.21 1.05
CA ALA A 435 10.35 25.27 0.44
C ALA A 435 10.29 26.28 -0.71
N ARG A 436 9.69 25.87 -1.83
CA ARG A 436 9.28 26.73 -2.94
C ARG A 436 7.76 26.67 -3.10
N LEU A 437 7.10 27.81 -2.98
CA LEU A 437 5.65 27.96 -3.05
C LEU A 437 5.30 28.81 -4.28
N TYR A 438 4.37 28.37 -5.11
CA TYR A 438 3.95 29.05 -6.33
C TYR A 438 2.47 29.41 -6.25
N ASP A 439 2.14 30.63 -6.65
CA ASP A 439 0.81 31.21 -6.74
C ASP A 439 -0.08 30.54 -7.80
N SER A 440 -1.32 31.01 -7.87
CA SER A 440 -2.31 30.68 -8.88
C SER A 440 -2.51 31.84 -9.85
N GLU A 441 -3.45 31.70 -10.80
CA GLU A 441 -3.83 32.84 -11.66
C GLU A 441 -4.71 33.87 -10.92
N GLY A 442 -5.23 33.51 -9.74
CA GLY A 442 -6.11 34.35 -8.92
C GLY A 442 -5.35 35.15 -7.87
N ASP A 443 -6.09 35.90 -7.02
CA ASP A 443 -5.46 36.68 -5.95
C ASP A 443 -5.01 35.76 -4.80
N ASP A 444 -3.71 35.72 -4.56
CA ASP A 444 -3.07 34.86 -3.56
C ASP A 444 -2.51 35.65 -2.37
N GLU A 445 -2.53 35.03 -1.18
CA GLU A 445 -1.86 35.55 0.01
C GLU A 445 -0.83 34.54 0.52
N VAL A 446 0.40 35.02 0.75
CA VAL A 446 1.43 34.25 1.45
C VAL A 446 1.76 34.88 2.80
N VAL A 447 1.82 34.04 3.83
CA VAL A 447 2.34 34.36 5.16
C VAL A 447 3.62 33.57 5.37
N LEU A 448 4.74 34.25 5.57
CA LEU A 448 6.04 33.66 5.83
C LEU A 448 6.45 33.98 7.27
N SER A 449 6.48 32.97 8.14
CA SER A 449 6.94 33.11 9.51
C SER A 449 7.80 31.92 9.95
N PRO A 450 8.66 32.09 10.98
CA PRO A 450 9.51 31.00 11.48
C PRO A 450 8.73 29.80 12.03
N ALA A 451 7.55 30.05 12.60
CA ALA A 451 6.74 28.99 13.23
C ALA A 451 5.90 28.21 12.20
N GLU A 452 5.26 28.93 11.28
CA GLU A 452 4.38 28.37 10.25
C GLU A 452 4.33 29.33 9.06
N SER A 453 4.52 28.80 7.86
CA SER A 453 4.27 29.54 6.62
C SER A 453 3.04 28.98 5.93
N GLN A 454 2.31 29.85 5.22
CA GLN A 454 1.07 29.51 4.54
C GLN A 454 1.03 30.19 3.17
N LEU A 455 0.62 29.47 2.13
CA LEU A 455 0.19 30.04 0.86
C LEU A 455 -1.27 29.64 0.63
N ALA A 456 -2.14 30.62 0.39
CA ALA A 456 -3.56 30.38 0.16
C ALA A 456 -4.09 31.25 -0.97
N GLY A 457 -5.02 30.68 -1.73
CA GLY A 457 -5.67 31.31 -2.86
C GLY A 457 -7.00 30.65 -3.23
N PRO A 458 -7.59 31.03 -4.37
CA PRO A 458 -8.81 30.41 -4.84
C PRO A 458 -8.65 28.90 -5.04
N GLY A 459 -9.27 28.13 -4.14
CA GLY A 459 -9.34 26.67 -4.25
C GLY A 459 -8.14 25.90 -3.67
N PHE A 460 -7.21 26.55 -2.95
CA PHE A 460 -6.15 25.85 -2.22
C PHE A 460 -5.66 26.61 -0.97
N ASP A 461 -5.22 25.86 0.06
CA ASP A 461 -4.62 26.36 1.31
C ASP A 461 -3.50 25.38 1.74
N TYR A 462 -2.25 25.82 1.62
CA TYR A 462 -1.07 25.03 1.96
C TYR A 462 -0.36 25.62 3.17
N ARG A 463 -0.16 24.80 4.21
CA ARG A 463 0.53 25.18 5.44
C ARG A 463 1.77 24.32 5.63
N LEU A 464 2.87 24.96 6.00
CA LEU A 464 4.16 24.30 6.17
C LEU A 464 4.83 24.70 7.49
N ARG A 465 5.39 23.70 8.18
CA ARG A 465 6.12 23.84 9.44
C ARG A 465 7.49 23.16 9.34
N GLY A 466 8.50 23.74 10.01
CA GLY A 466 9.85 23.16 10.10
C GLY A 466 10.77 23.48 8.92
N PHE A 467 10.41 24.43 8.06
CA PHE A 467 11.26 24.87 6.93
C PHE A 467 12.04 26.12 7.30
N GLY A 468 13.38 26.03 7.29
CA GLY A 468 14.26 27.16 7.59
C GLY A 468 14.44 28.11 6.40
N GLN A 469 14.19 27.65 5.17
CA GLN A 469 14.24 28.49 3.98
C GLN A 469 12.94 28.37 3.19
N VAL A 470 12.17 29.45 3.10
CA VAL A 470 10.90 29.49 2.37
C VAL A 470 10.96 30.59 1.31
N THR A 471 10.78 30.22 0.05
CA THR A 471 10.64 31.17 -1.06
C THR A 471 9.27 31.02 -1.70
N ALA A 472 8.51 32.11 -1.77
CA ALA A 472 7.25 32.18 -2.47
C ALA A 472 7.41 32.98 -3.77
N TYR A 473 6.70 32.56 -4.82
CA TYR A 473 6.69 33.17 -6.14
C TYR A 473 5.27 33.59 -6.48
N ALA A 474 5.11 34.84 -6.90
CA ALA A 474 3.93 35.39 -7.54
C ALA A 474 4.26 35.64 -9.02
N ASP A 475 4.11 34.62 -9.86
CA ASP A 475 4.48 34.65 -11.28
C ASP A 475 3.37 34.24 -12.24
N SER A 476 2.17 33.93 -11.71
CA SER A 476 1.06 33.35 -12.46
C SER A 476 -0.15 34.28 -12.65
N GLY A 477 -0.20 35.44 -11.99
CA GLY A 477 -1.26 36.43 -12.20
C GLY A 477 -1.60 37.16 -10.91
N GLY A 478 -2.88 37.46 -10.70
CA GLY A 478 -3.39 37.93 -9.40
C GLY A 478 -2.94 39.30 -8.89
N ALA A 479 -3.63 39.77 -7.85
CA ALA A 479 -3.23 40.88 -7.02
C ALA A 479 -2.66 40.36 -5.68
N ASP A 480 -1.47 39.78 -5.73
CA ASP A 480 -0.96 38.98 -4.62
C ASP A 480 -0.33 39.80 -3.49
N THR A 481 -0.40 39.25 -2.29
CA THR A 481 0.14 39.88 -1.07
C THR A 481 1.05 38.93 -0.31
N ALA A 482 2.23 39.42 0.08
CA ALA A 482 3.14 38.73 0.98
C ALA A 482 3.20 39.42 2.35
N LYS A 483 3.07 38.63 3.42
CA LYS A 483 3.33 39.02 4.80
C LYS A 483 4.53 38.24 5.33
N ILE A 484 5.54 38.93 5.83
CA ILE A 484 6.78 38.32 6.32
C ILE A 484 7.01 38.73 7.78
N TYR A 485 7.31 37.77 8.64
CA TYR A 485 7.48 37.97 10.09
C TYR A 485 8.91 37.62 10.52
N ASP A 486 9.42 38.39 11.47
CA ASP A 486 10.74 38.27 12.10
C ASP A 486 10.90 37.01 12.97
N THR A 487 12.15 36.75 13.34
CA THR A 487 12.52 35.78 14.37
C THR A 487 12.62 36.48 15.74
N PRO A 488 12.80 35.75 16.85
CA PRO A 488 13.10 36.38 18.14
C PRO A 488 14.49 37.05 18.21
N GLY A 489 15.38 36.77 17.25
CA GLY A 489 16.74 37.33 17.16
C GLY A 489 16.78 38.62 16.34
N ASP A 490 17.98 39.13 16.05
CA ASP A 490 18.14 40.31 15.20
C ASP A 490 17.92 39.95 13.72
N ASP A 491 16.97 40.62 13.08
CA ASP A 491 16.55 40.35 11.71
C ASP A 491 16.89 41.47 10.72
N LEU A 492 17.17 41.07 9.48
CA LEU A 492 17.34 41.98 8.34
C LEU A 492 16.24 41.74 7.30
N PHE A 493 15.38 42.73 7.11
CA PHE A 493 14.45 42.79 5.99
C PHE A 493 15.03 43.65 4.85
N THR A 494 15.00 43.15 3.62
CA THR A 494 15.36 43.90 2.42
C THR A 494 14.24 43.78 1.39
N ALA A 495 13.73 44.90 0.89
CA ALA A 495 12.74 44.95 -0.17
C ALA A 495 13.25 45.77 -1.36
N ARG A 496 13.14 45.19 -2.54
CA ARG A 496 13.38 45.80 -3.86
C ARG A 496 12.13 45.58 -4.72
N PRO A 497 11.94 46.33 -5.82
CA PRO A 497 10.88 46.02 -6.77
C PRO A 497 10.97 44.56 -7.24
N GLY A 498 9.92 43.78 -6.94
CA GLY A 498 9.80 42.36 -7.32
C GLY A 498 10.57 41.35 -6.45
N ASP A 499 11.28 41.77 -5.40
CA ASP A 499 12.03 40.85 -4.52
C ASP A 499 12.10 41.40 -3.09
N ALA A 500 11.56 40.64 -2.14
CA ALA A 500 11.66 40.96 -0.72
C ALA A 500 12.13 39.75 0.08
N ALA A 501 13.06 39.96 0.99
CA ALA A 501 13.62 38.92 1.83
C ALA A 501 13.76 39.37 3.27
N LEU A 502 13.48 38.48 4.22
CA LEU A 502 13.80 38.62 5.64
C LEU A 502 14.73 37.49 6.04
N SER A 503 15.87 37.82 6.63
CA SER A 503 16.84 36.86 7.15
C SER A 503 17.07 37.08 8.64
N GLY A 504 16.92 36.01 9.41
CA GLY A 504 17.20 35.93 10.84
C GLY A 504 17.94 34.65 11.19
N GLU A 505 18.07 34.37 12.49
CA GLU A 505 18.73 33.16 12.96
C GLU A 505 17.96 31.90 12.51
N GLY A 506 18.60 31.09 11.65
CA GLY A 506 18.03 29.82 11.17
C GLY A 506 16.82 29.95 10.24
N PHE A 507 16.44 31.17 9.85
CA PHE A 507 15.26 31.44 9.03
C PHE A 507 15.56 32.43 7.89
N LEU A 508 15.14 32.06 6.68
CA LEU A 508 15.16 32.91 5.49
C LEU A 508 13.78 32.82 4.80
N ALA A 509 13.04 33.92 4.83
CA ALA A 509 11.82 34.11 4.07
C ALA A 509 12.10 34.99 2.85
N ARG A 510 11.62 34.59 1.67
CA ARG A 510 11.71 35.39 0.45
C ARG A 510 10.41 35.37 -0.33
N ALA A 511 9.95 36.53 -0.77
CA ALA A 511 8.79 36.73 -1.63
C ALA A 511 9.26 37.38 -2.94
N ILE A 512 9.04 36.69 -4.06
CA ILE A 512 9.46 37.12 -5.40
C ILE A 512 8.22 37.39 -6.24
N GLY A 513 8.19 38.52 -6.95
CA GLY A 513 7.09 38.89 -7.85
C GLY A 513 5.88 39.54 -7.18
N PHE A 514 5.76 39.48 -5.86
CA PHE A 514 4.60 40.00 -5.12
C PHE A 514 4.47 41.53 -5.27
N PRO A 515 3.33 42.04 -5.78
CA PRO A 515 3.06 43.48 -5.88
C PRO A 515 3.00 44.19 -4.53
N GLN A 516 2.51 43.49 -3.49
CA GLN A 516 2.39 44.02 -2.13
C GLN A 516 3.15 43.17 -1.12
N VAL A 517 4.10 43.79 -0.41
CA VAL A 517 4.86 43.14 0.66
C VAL A 517 4.71 43.91 1.96
N HIS A 518 4.44 43.17 3.03
CA HIS A 518 4.37 43.68 4.40
C HIS A 518 5.31 42.88 5.30
N ALA A 519 6.35 43.50 5.82
CA ALA A 519 7.22 42.92 6.84
C ALA A 519 6.87 43.44 8.23
N TYR A 520 6.98 42.57 9.23
CA TYR A 520 6.64 42.84 10.62
C TYR A 520 7.79 42.40 11.53
N SER A 521 8.30 43.34 12.33
CA SER A 521 9.19 43.10 13.46
C SER A 521 8.35 43.10 14.74
N VAL A 522 8.01 41.92 15.26
CA VAL A 522 7.06 41.71 16.37
C VAL A 522 7.49 40.61 17.36
N ALA A 523 8.53 39.84 17.05
CA ALA A 523 8.95 38.66 17.80
C ALA A 523 10.16 38.91 18.72
N GLY A 524 10.90 40.00 18.55
CA GLY A 524 12.06 40.33 19.38
C GLY A 524 13.08 41.13 18.60
N GLY A 525 14.37 40.94 18.93
CA GLY A 525 15.46 41.49 18.12
C GLY A 525 15.71 42.99 18.19
N SER A 526 16.83 43.39 17.58
CA SER A 526 17.15 44.75 17.14
C SER A 526 17.10 44.79 15.61
N ASP A 527 15.92 44.99 15.06
CA ASP A 527 15.67 44.67 13.65
C ASP A 527 15.92 45.82 12.70
N THR A 528 16.41 45.49 11.50
CA THR A 528 16.70 46.46 10.44
C THR A 528 15.90 46.16 9.17
N ALA A 529 15.28 47.18 8.57
CA ALA A 529 14.65 47.11 7.26
C ALA A 529 15.37 48.02 6.25
N ALA A 530 15.62 47.51 5.04
CA ALA A 530 16.14 48.26 3.90
C ALA A 530 15.13 48.23 2.75
N LEU A 531 14.61 49.39 2.35
CA LEU A 531 13.67 49.55 1.24
C LEU A 531 14.38 50.26 0.07
N TYR A 532 14.27 49.72 -1.14
CA TYR A 532 14.89 50.28 -2.35
C TYR A 532 13.84 50.65 -3.39
N ASP A 533 14.05 51.78 -4.04
CA ASP A 533 13.22 52.40 -5.07
C ASP A 533 13.17 51.61 -6.39
N SER A 534 12.26 52.06 -7.26
CA SER A 534 12.19 51.67 -8.66
C SER A 534 12.92 52.66 -9.57
N ALA A 535 12.92 52.41 -10.88
CA ALA A 535 13.46 53.38 -11.84
C ALA A 535 12.51 54.56 -12.13
N GLY A 536 11.27 54.50 -11.65
CA GLY A 536 10.27 55.56 -11.78
C GLY A 536 10.29 56.50 -10.58
N ASP A 537 9.32 57.42 -10.51
CA ASP A 537 9.19 58.33 -9.37
C ASP A 537 8.55 57.60 -8.18
N ASP A 538 9.31 57.43 -7.11
CA ASP A 538 8.95 56.68 -5.91
C ASP A 538 8.52 57.59 -4.75
N GLN A 539 7.60 57.07 -3.94
CA GLN A 539 7.17 57.73 -2.71
C GLN A 539 7.49 56.91 -1.48
N VAL A 540 8.06 57.56 -0.47
CA VAL A 540 8.23 57.02 0.87
C VAL A 540 7.39 57.79 1.88
N LEU A 541 6.66 57.06 2.72
CA LEU A 541 6.04 57.59 3.93
C LEU A 541 6.58 56.86 5.15
N SER A 542 7.13 57.62 6.08
CA SER A 542 7.71 57.11 7.31
C SER A 542 6.98 57.69 8.53
N ARG A 543 6.41 56.81 9.34
CA ARG A 543 5.70 57.08 10.59
C ARG A 543 6.40 56.35 11.75
N PRO A 544 6.08 56.69 13.01
CA PRO A 544 6.70 56.06 14.17
C PRO A 544 6.59 54.52 14.20
N ASP A 545 5.49 53.98 13.66
CA ASP A 545 5.14 52.56 13.70
C ASP A 545 5.40 51.81 12.39
N PHE A 546 5.59 52.50 11.26
CA PHE A 546 5.92 51.86 9.99
C PHE A 546 6.59 52.82 9.01
N THR A 547 7.29 52.26 8.03
CA THR A 547 7.67 52.97 6.79
C THR A 547 7.19 52.17 5.60
N TRP A 548 6.62 52.82 4.59
CA TRP A 548 6.35 52.21 3.31
C TRP A 548 6.99 52.97 2.16
N MET A 549 7.28 52.24 1.10
CA MET A 549 7.74 52.72 -0.19
C MET A 549 6.83 52.17 -1.29
N ALA A 550 6.47 53.00 -2.26
CA ALA A 550 5.59 52.59 -3.36
C ALA A 550 5.87 53.35 -4.66
N ALA A 551 5.76 52.64 -5.79
CA ALA A 551 5.77 53.17 -7.15
C ALA A 551 5.20 52.15 -8.13
N GLY A 552 4.51 52.60 -9.19
CA GLY A 552 4.28 51.81 -10.41
C GLY A 552 3.69 50.38 -10.26
N GLY A 553 2.95 50.09 -9.18
CA GLY A 553 2.41 48.75 -8.87
C GLY A 553 3.19 47.94 -7.83
N PHE A 554 4.33 48.43 -7.37
CA PHE A 554 5.12 47.92 -6.25
C PHE A 554 4.76 48.65 -4.95
N PHE A 555 4.58 47.90 -3.87
CA PHE A 555 4.38 48.40 -2.51
C PHE A 555 5.14 47.55 -1.51
N ALA A 556 6.05 48.15 -0.75
CA ALA A 556 6.74 47.50 0.37
C ALA A 556 6.54 48.28 1.66
N ARG A 557 6.14 47.60 2.74
CA ARG A 557 5.97 48.20 4.07
C ARG A 557 6.75 47.43 5.12
N ALA A 558 7.62 48.14 5.85
CA ALA A 558 8.28 47.66 7.05
C ALA A 558 7.56 48.21 8.28
N LYS A 559 7.03 47.33 9.12
CA LYS A 559 6.26 47.70 10.32
C LYS A 559 7.03 47.31 11.58
N LEU A 560 7.13 48.26 12.52
CA LEU A 560 7.69 48.13 13.87
C LEU A 560 9.20 47.87 14.01
N PHE A 561 9.95 47.80 12.91
CA PHE A 561 11.42 47.71 12.91
C PHE A 561 12.09 48.85 13.70
N ASP A 562 13.16 48.51 14.42
CA ASP A 562 13.95 49.49 15.17
C ASP A 562 14.69 50.44 14.25
N THR A 563 15.25 49.92 13.16
CA THR A 563 15.95 50.70 12.15
C THR A 563 15.32 50.50 10.77
N VAL A 564 15.01 51.60 10.07
CA VAL A 564 14.58 51.54 8.67
C VAL A 564 15.45 52.46 7.82
N HIS A 565 16.01 51.93 6.74
CA HIS A 565 16.69 52.67 5.69
C HIS A 565 15.88 52.57 4.39
N ALA A 566 15.55 53.71 3.78
CA ALA A 566 14.99 53.78 2.45
C ALA A 566 16.00 54.42 1.50
N TYR A 567 16.17 53.86 0.30
CA TYR A 567 17.16 54.28 -0.68
C TYR A 567 16.48 54.66 -2.00
N SER A 568 16.82 55.84 -2.52
CA SER A 568 16.52 56.31 -3.88
C SER A 568 17.80 56.22 -4.71
N THR A 569 18.01 55.09 -5.39
CA THR A 569 19.27 54.74 -6.06
C THR A 569 19.10 54.18 -7.47
N ALA A 570 17.87 53.91 -7.90
CA ALA A 570 17.53 53.29 -9.17
C ALA A 570 17.02 54.28 -10.23
N GLY A 571 16.77 55.54 -9.87
CA GLY A 571 16.37 56.60 -10.79
C GLY A 571 15.24 57.45 -10.20
N GLY A 572 14.43 58.07 -11.05
CA GLY A 572 13.24 58.79 -10.59
C GLY A 572 13.50 60.16 -9.95
N HIS A 573 12.41 60.91 -9.77
CA HIS A 573 12.36 62.08 -8.91
C HIS A 573 11.57 61.74 -7.64
N ASP A 574 12.30 61.18 -6.67
CA ASP A 574 11.69 60.52 -5.53
C ASP A 574 11.40 61.45 -4.36
N THR A 575 10.30 61.20 -3.66
CA THR A 575 9.85 61.99 -2.51
C THR A 575 9.73 61.15 -1.25
N ALA A 576 10.37 61.60 -0.16
CA ALA A 576 10.22 61.04 1.18
C ALA A 576 9.45 61.98 2.11
N ARG A 577 8.55 61.42 2.93
CA ARG A 577 7.80 62.14 3.97
C ARG A 577 7.92 61.46 5.33
N PHE A 578 8.47 62.17 6.32
CA PHE A 578 8.50 61.76 7.72
C PHE A 578 7.39 62.40 8.54
N TYR A 579 6.82 61.63 9.46
CA TYR A 579 5.93 62.10 10.52
C TYR A 579 6.44 61.60 11.87
N SER A 580 6.41 62.46 12.89
CA SER A 580 6.61 62.09 14.29
C SER A 580 5.32 62.21 15.11
N ASP A 581 5.20 61.44 16.19
CA ASP A 581 4.03 61.46 17.10
C ASP A 581 4.26 62.20 18.43
N GLY A 582 5.51 62.53 18.79
CA GLY A 582 5.85 62.90 20.16
C GLY A 582 6.92 63.99 20.32
N THR A 583 7.03 64.45 21.58
CA THR A 583 7.73 65.66 22.04
C THR A 583 9.26 65.53 22.16
N GLY A 584 9.87 64.53 21.51
CA GLY A 584 11.30 64.24 21.59
C GLY A 584 11.92 63.69 20.31
N ALA A 585 11.24 63.82 19.17
CA ALA A 585 11.80 63.45 17.87
C ALA A 585 12.95 64.41 17.50
N HIS A 586 14.03 63.85 16.95
CA HIS A 586 15.13 64.59 16.39
C HIS A 586 15.27 64.27 14.91
N PHE A 587 15.12 65.28 14.05
CA PHE A 587 15.32 65.16 12.60
C PHE A 587 16.66 65.79 12.20
N GLU A 588 17.50 65.05 11.51
CA GLU A 588 18.74 65.55 10.92
C GLU A 588 18.62 65.50 9.38
N GLY A 589 18.54 66.67 8.76
CA GLY A 589 18.43 66.84 7.32
C GLY A 589 19.77 67.17 6.68
N ARG A 590 20.40 66.17 6.04
CA ARG A 590 21.57 66.35 5.16
C ARG A 590 21.20 65.99 3.72
N ALA A 591 21.79 66.69 2.76
CA ALA A 591 21.71 66.29 1.36
C ALA A 591 22.32 64.88 1.22
N GLY A 592 21.63 64.01 0.49
CA GLY A 592 22.02 62.61 0.32
C GLY A 592 21.61 61.66 1.44
N ALA A 593 21.37 62.13 2.68
CA ALA A 593 20.83 61.28 3.76
C ALA A 593 20.14 62.10 4.86
N SER A 594 18.84 61.88 5.05
CA SER A 594 18.06 62.50 6.13
C SER A 594 17.55 61.46 7.10
N THR A 595 17.63 61.73 8.40
CA THR A 595 17.32 60.75 9.46
C THR A 595 16.39 61.37 10.49
N ILE A 596 15.39 60.61 10.95
CA ILE A 596 14.62 60.93 12.14
C ILE A 596 14.81 59.85 13.20
N THR A 597 15.05 60.27 14.44
CA THR A 597 15.19 59.38 15.60
C THR A 597 14.14 59.75 16.63
N GLU A 598 13.37 58.75 17.08
CA GLU A 598 12.38 58.92 18.15
C GLU A 598 12.08 57.58 18.83
N ASN A 599 11.80 57.60 20.13
CA ASN A 599 11.40 56.41 20.90
C ASN A 599 12.32 55.18 20.73
N GLY A 600 13.63 55.41 20.53
CA GLY A 600 14.61 54.35 20.30
C GLY A 600 14.65 53.80 18.87
N ARG A 601 13.78 54.28 17.98
CA ARG A 601 13.77 53.91 16.56
C ARG A 601 14.49 54.93 15.70
N GLN A 602 15.16 54.46 14.66
CA GLN A 602 15.84 55.27 13.67
C GLN A 602 15.24 55.02 12.29
N ARG A 603 14.84 56.08 11.58
CA ARG A 603 14.32 55.98 10.22
C ARG A 603 15.07 56.96 9.33
N GLN A 604 15.72 56.43 8.31
CA GLN A 604 16.59 57.17 7.40
C GLN A 604 16.13 57.00 5.97
N VAL A 605 16.21 58.09 5.20
CA VAL A 605 16.05 58.09 3.74
C VAL A 605 17.36 58.60 3.13
N ALA A 606 17.80 57.98 2.04
CA ALA A 606 19.04 58.31 1.35
C ALA A 606 18.79 58.56 -0.13
N ALA A 607 19.46 59.61 -0.66
CA ALA A 607 19.46 60.03 -2.06
C ALA A 607 18.12 60.48 -2.68
N PHE A 608 17.13 60.82 -1.86
CA PHE A 608 15.86 61.39 -2.33
C PHE A 608 15.99 62.83 -2.81
N ALA A 609 15.31 63.16 -3.91
CA ALA A 609 15.24 64.52 -4.45
C ALA A 609 14.45 65.45 -3.51
N GLU A 610 13.34 64.98 -2.95
CA GLU A 610 12.53 65.75 -2.00
C GLU A 610 12.36 65.02 -0.68
N VAL A 611 12.69 65.69 0.43
CA VAL A 611 12.46 65.17 1.79
C VAL A 611 11.64 66.16 2.59
N TYR A 612 10.49 65.73 3.07
CA TYR A 612 9.63 66.49 3.97
C TYR A 612 9.59 65.82 5.34
N ALA A 613 9.65 66.60 6.41
CA ALA A 613 9.39 66.09 7.77
C ALA A 613 8.38 66.99 8.49
N GLU A 614 7.38 66.39 9.14
CA GLU A 614 6.37 67.11 9.90
C GLU A 614 6.27 66.58 11.33
N ALA A 615 6.36 67.49 12.31
CA ALA A 615 6.20 67.13 13.71
C ALA A 615 4.73 67.12 14.15
N GLY A 616 4.30 66.03 14.80
CA GLY A 616 2.93 65.88 15.31
C GLY A 616 2.62 66.75 16.54
N GLN A 617 3.61 67.08 17.37
CA GLN A 617 3.48 67.86 18.61
C GLN A 617 4.66 68.83 18.82
N GLN A 618 4.52 69.78 19.75
CA GLN A 618 5.61 70.68 20.14
C GLN A 618 6.72 69.93 20.90
N GLY A 619 7.98 70.29 20.68
CA GLY A 619 9.14 69.69 21.37
C GLY A 619 10.08 68.88 20.47
N ALA A 620 9.67 68.57 19.24
CA ALA A 620 10.57 67.98 18.25
C ALA A 620 11.63 68.99 17.78
N THR A 621 12.85 68.51 17.54
CA THR A 621 13.98 69.33 17.07
C THR A 621 14.43 68.90 15.68
N ALA A 622 14.90 69.84 14.87
CA ALA A 622 15.48 69.56 13.58
C ALA A 622 16.83 70.26 13.41
N LEU A 623 17.81 69.58 12.84
CA LEU A 623 19.09 70.14 12.41
C LEU A 623 19.14 70.08 10.88
N LEU A 624 19.23 71.23 10.21
CA LEU A 624 19.37 71.32 8.76
C LEU A 624 20.81 71.68 8.39
N LEU A 625 21.48 70.80 7.65
CA LEU A 625 22.90 70.93 7.28
C LEU A 625 23.11 71.16 5.78
N GLY A 626 22.13 70.80 4.93
CA GLY A 626 22.26 70.95 3.47
C GLY A 626 23.30 69.99 2.88
N SER A 627 23.98 70.42 1.82
CA SER A 627 25.00 69.66 1.10
C SER A 627 26.44 69.95 1.51
N GLU A 628 26.65 71.00 2.32
CA GLU A 628 27.98 71.53 2.64
C GLU A 628 28.76 72.01 1.39
N THR A 629 28.08 72.24 0.27
CA THR A 629 28.65 72.78 -0.98
C THR A 629 28.04 74.14 -1.35
N PRO A 630 28.73 74.98 -2.15
CA PRO A 630 28.16 76.24 -2.61
C PRO A 630 26.85 76.04 -3.40
N GLY A 631 25.83 76.85 -3.10
CA GLY A 631 24.55 76.82 -3.80
C GLY A 631 23.35 76.42 -2.94
N ASP A 632 23.59 76.02 -1.68
CA ASP A 632 22.51 75.77 -0.73
C ASP A 632 21.77 77.07 -0.36
N VAL A 633 20.43 77.03 -0.48
CA VAL A 633 19.53 78.13 -0.14
C VAL A 633 18.72 77.74 1.09
N PHE A 634 18.92 78.46 2.20
CA PHE A 634 18.19 78.29 3.45
C PHE A 634 17.08 79.32 3.55
N GLU A 635 15.85 78.85 3.78
CA GLU A 635 14.67 79.69 3.96
C GLU A 635 13.85 79.19 5.15
N SER A 636 13.16 80.10 5.85
CA SER A 636 12.29 79.75 6.97
C SER A 636 11.08 80.67 7.04
N GLY A 637 9.94 80.12 7.45
CA GLY A 637 8.71 80.84 7.78
C GLY A 637 8.29 80.62 9.24
N ASP A 638 7.03 80.95 9.56
CA ASP A 638 6.51 80.88 10.93
C ASP A 638 6.47 79.45 11.51
N ASP A 639 6.25 78.44 10.67
CA ASP A 639 6.09 77.05 11.06
C ASP A 639 6.88 76.05 10.19
N TRP A 640 7.74 76.53 9.30
CA TRP A 640 8.55 75.70 8.41
C TRP A 640 9.97 76.24 8.24
N ALA A 641 10.92 75.35 7.96
CA ALA A 641 12.25 75.71 7.47
C ALA A 641 12.65 74.76 6.35
N ARG A 642 13.40 75.24 5.36
CA ARG A 642 13.87 74.42 4.25
C ARG A 642 15.29 74.76 3.84
N VAL A 643 15.98 73.76 3.31
CA VAL A 643 17.23 73.91 2.57
C VAL A 643 17.05 73.28 1.20
N SER A 644 17.50 73.95 0.15
CA SER A 644 17.40 73.44 -1.22
C SER A 644 18.64 73.79 -2.04
N ASN A 645 18.92 73.01 -3.07
CA ASN A 645 19.98 73.33 -4.03
C ASN A 645 19.57 72.82 -5.43
N SER A 646 19.24 73.76 -6.32
CA SER A 646 18.81 73.45 -7.69
C SER A 646 19.89 72.77 -8.57
N LEU A 647 21.18 72.90 -8.24
CA LEU A 647 22.26 72.25 -8.99
C LEU A 647 22.44 70.79 -8.60
N LEU A 648 22.12 70.47 -7.35
CA LEU A 648 22.18 69.11 -6.79
C LEU A 648 20.81 68.43 -6.77
N ASP A 649 19.78 69.10 -7.30
CA ASP A 649 18.40 68.63 -7.40
C ASP A 649 17.85 68.06 -6.09
N PHE A 650 18.03 68.80 -4.99
CA PHE A 650 17.45 68.41 -3.69
C PHE A 650 16.68 69.54 -2.99
N LEU A 651 15.67 69.12 -2.22
CA LEU A 651 14.88 69.92 -1.29
C LEU A 651 14.70 69.14 0.02
N ILE A 652 15.00 69.78 1.15
CA ILE A 652 14.65 69.27 2.48
C ILE A 652 13.80 70.35 3.17
N GLU A 653 12.57 70.02 3.54
CA GLU A 653 11.66 70.91 4.25
C GLU A 653 11.18 70.25 5.55
N VAL A 654 11.27 70.97 6.66
CA VAL A 654 10.74 70.56 7.96
C VAL A 654 9.62 71.50 8.39
N ARG A 655 8.58 70.95 9.02
CA ARG A 655 7.45 71.71 9.56
C ARG A 655 7.21 71.39 11.02
N ARG A 656 6.93 72.43 11.81
CA ARG A 656 6.59 72.36 13.24
C ARG A 656 7.71 71.81 14.14
N PHE A 657 8.95 71.81 13.67
CA PHE A 657 10.14 71.52 14.47
C PHE A 657 10.77 72.81 15.02
N THR A 658 11.42 72.70 16.18
CA THR A 658 12.41 73.71 16.61
C THR A 658 13.69 73.48 15.80
N VAL A 659 14.04 74.42 14.91
CA VAL A 659 15.12 74.22 13.93
C VAL A 659 16.42 74.89 14.37
N ASP A 660 17.51 74.14 14.31
CA ASP A 660 18.88 74.66 14.29
C ASP A 660 19.40 74.62 12.84
N LEU A 661 19.82 75.77 12.33
CA LEU A 661 20.43 75.90 11.01
C LEU A 661 21.94 75.79 11.23
N GLY A 662 22.53 74.64 10.87
CA GLY A 662 23.97 74.44 11.05
C GLY A 662 24.74 75.58 10.40
N GLN A 663 25.52 76.33 11.18
CA GLN A 663 26.10 77.59 10.70
C GLN A 663 27.06 77.38 9.52
N PRO A 664 26.91 78.11 8.40
CA PRO A 664 27.99 78.30 7.45
C PRO A 664 29.03 79.25 8.06
N GLY A 665 30.33 78.96 7.85
CA GLY A 665 31.41 79.88 8.20
C GLY A 665 31.17 81.29 7.64
N GLU A 666 31.70 82.29 8.36
CA GLU A 666 31.44 83.72 8.16
C GLU A 666 31.26 84.19 6.70
N PRO A 667 30.36 85.17 6.45
CA PRO A 667 30.17 85.74 5.13
C PRO A 667 31.43 86.50 4.69
N VAL A 668 31.98 86.12 3.54
CA VAL A 668 32.87 87.01 2.78
C VAL A 668 32.04 88.23 2.35
N PRO A 669 32.47 89.47 2.66
CA PRO A 669 31.68 90.66 2.36
C PRO A 669 31.55 90.86 0.84
N SER A 670 30.33 91.22 0.44
CA SER A 670 29.94 91.60 -0.91
C SER A 670 30.88 92.67 -1.50
N ALA A 671 31.41 92.40 -2.68
CA ALA A 671 32.11 93.38 -3.50
C ALA A 671 31.11 94.31 -4.20
N GLU A 672 31.32 95.60 -3.95
CA GLU A 672 31.07 96.77 -4.80
C GLU A 672 29.65 97.28 -5.07
N SER A 673 29.42 98.50 -4.54
CA SER A 673 29.09 99.63 -5.42
C SER A 673 29.81 100.89 -4.94
N LEU A 674 30.88 101.29 -5.64
CA LEU A 674 31.44 102.64 -5.61
C LEU A 674 31.43 103.17 -7.04
N ASP A 675 30.51 104.09 -7.31
CA ASP A 675 30.61 105.06 -8.39
C ASP A 675 30.14 106.42 -7.83
N ALA A 676 30.97 107.44 -8.05
CA ALA A 676 30.90 108.87 -7.67
C ALA A 676 31.24 109.28 -6.22
#